data_AF-A0A9D8VH05-F1
#
_entry.id   AF-A0A9D8VH05-F1
#
_cell.length_a   1.000
_cell.length_b   1.000
_cell.length_c   1.000
_cell.angle_alpha   90.00
_cell.angle_beta   90.00
_cell.angle_gamma   90.00
#
_symmetry.space_group_name_H-M   'P 1'
#
loop_
_entity.id
_entity.type
_entity.pdbx_description
1 polymer ?
#
loop_
_entity_poly.entity_id
_entity_poly.type
_entity_poly.pdbx_seq_one_letter_code
_entity_poly.pdbx_strand_id
1 'polypeptide(L)'
;MVRFLLVVLLLAGAAIPPAWAQSSSDPMVEGILAFREGRHSEAVQAFQRAVEQDDTNAEAHFLLARIYFETDLKDVKRAGRELDKALEIEPENVKYLTARMQQLGEDSSFFLTDKVREAQRRDLARDILKLDSTNAFAHEELGSSYIRDFWRYRNALMYPTVQFNEYAYRARRELDPIAGALVDEIRQMQRIEAELQNLDELPPVAGMEQLSALPSLNPESVFMADEFDVETLANQGIPVVDFSGRAQQAYDRAVFHLFKALDADPRNRRVYDRLMEIYALKGEWQDALDMLQQMYVYFPEDPELWTYLGLAHHRFGNLDAAAKAFESSFESMDDGTRRAFDNIEFLMPEDEKRRYREDPTGYAARYWTSKDPRYLTPYNERKLEHYSRLTYADLLYGSEEMDLRGWDTERGSILVRYGVPQGDVVIIPKSTSGVQRGAPGQNGVDQNDPTQPGTRLVLQVAQRGTDFDLGDEANTFNIWDYGDFKFVFEDPFRNGEYRMFSPSAADLSQGAVPWVNDYTIKAAETIRRTPDRYDYEAPGRQIELPYLVSAFRGSAGSADLVVNYGIPILEFGNQGDMINVTANAGTFVISEDRDILAERRRTIYGLRTDQIVQFEEANLWIDSETVTVPPGKVDVSVEFETTSGGTVAVQRREVDIPNFDTDRLSVSDIMLAYRAEETEDGRPLVGSDVVRNGFSITPAPWSVFGRTNPIYLYFEVYNLDVSGDGRANYEVTAKLEPKDRGSGVGRLVRGVFGGGDRGVSVSLPTSIASTTDGQYLILDASNQETGLYTLTLTVTDRKTGQEVTRQRELFLE
;
A
#
# COMPACT_ATOMS: atom_id res chain seq x y z
N MET A 1 29.42 -60.93 -31.18
CA MET A 1 28.47 -62.07 -31.21
C MET A 1 27.27 -61.63 -32.07
N VAL A 2 27.46 -61.41 -33.37
CA VAL A 2 27.24 -62.35 -34.50
C VAL A 2 25.86 -63.05 -34.45
N ARG A 3 24.91 -62.54 -35.24
CA ARG A 3 24.19 -63.17 -36.38
C ARG A 3 22.93 -62.34 -36.66
N PHE A 4 22.47 -61.97 -37.86
CA PHE A 4 22.86 -61.99 -39.28
C PHE A 4 21.52 -61.57 -39.99
N LEU A 5 21.39 -60.38 -40.59
CA LEU A 5 21.54 -60.05 -42.02
C LEU A 5 20.42 -60.58 -42.95
N LEU A 6 19.62 -59.67 -43.53
CA LEU A 6 19.39 -59.65 -44.99
C LEU A 6 18.85 -58.29 -45.46
N VAL A 7 19.74 -57.61 -46.20
CA VAL A 7 19.56 -56.44 -47.05
C VAL A 7 19.02 -56.91 -48.40
N VAL A 8 18.07 -56.20 -49.00
CA VAL A 8 18.04 -56.01 -50.47
C VAL A 8 17.63 -54.57 -50.77
N LEU A 9 18.55 -53.84 -51.38
CA LEU A 9 18.38 -52.53 -52.02
C LEU A 9 18.73 -52.71 -53.50
N LEU A 10 17.96 -52.03 -54.36
CA LEU A 10 18.20 -51.67 -55.77
C LEU A 10 18.02 -52.72 -56.86
N LEU A 11 17.06 -52.47 -57.76
CA LEU A 11 17.39 -52.00 -59.12
C LEU A 11 16.20 -51.34 -59.82
N ALA A 12 16.53 -50.29 -60.56
CA ALA A 12 15.65 -49.42 -61.32
C ALA A 12 14.89 -50.17 -62.43
N GLY A 13 13.58 -49.92 -62.49
CA GLY A 13 12.76 -50.12 -63.66
C GLY A 13 12.01 -48.82 -63.91
N ALA A 14 12.46 -48.07 -64.92
CA ALA A 14 11.72 -46.94 -65.47
C ALA A 14 10.37 -47.45 -66.00
N ALA A 15 9.32 -47.20 -65.25
CA ALA A 15 7.95 -47.19 -65.72
C ALA A 15 7.36 -45.88 -65.23
N ILE A 16 7.31 -44.88 -66.12
CA ILE A 16 6.40 -43.74 -65.98
C ILE A 16 5.00 -44.35 -65.95
N PRO A 17 4.26 -44.32 -64.82
CA PRO A 17 2.84 -44.59 -64.89
C PRO A 17 2.20 -43.38 -65.58
N PRO A 18 1.19 -43.58 -66.43
CA PRO A 18 0.49 -42.47 -67.06
C PRO A 18 -0.12 -41.59 -65.96
N ALA A 19 -0.13 -40.29 -66.24
CA ALA A 19 -1.00 -39.35 -65.53
C ALA A 19 -2.41 -39.95 -65.39
N TRP A 20 -2.99 -39.77 -64.19
CA TRP A 20 -4.32 -40.20 -63.74
C TRP A 20 -4.30 -41.35 -62.71
N ALA A 21 -3.65 -41.09 -61.58
CA ALA A 21 -4.14 -41.54 -60.29
C ALA A 21 -4.24 -40.30 -59.39
N GLN A 22 -5.35 -39.57 -59.52
CA GLN A 22 -5.77 -38.62 -58.49
C GLN A 22 -5.96 -39.45 -57.21
N SER A 23 -4.97 -39.41 -56.33
CA SER A 23 -5.23 -39.53 -54.91
C SER A 23 -6.15 -38.38 -54.56
N SER A 24 -7.47 -38.61 -54.57
CA SER A 24 -8.42 -37.71 -53.92
C SER A 24 -8.17 -37.79 -52.42
N SER A 25 -7.09 -37.17 -51.95
CA SER A 25 -6.91 -36.93 -50.53
C SER A 25 -8.02 -36.00 -50.13
N ASP A 26 -8.89 -36.48 -49.23
CA ASP A 26 -9.94 -35.68 -48.61
C ASP A 26 -9.34 -34.32 -48.18
N PRO A 27 -9.82 -33.19 -48.73
CA PRO A 27 -9.27 -31.87 -48.41
C PRO A 27 -9.30 -31.58 -46.91
N MET A 28 -10.22 -32.20 -46.16
CA MET A 28 -10.29 -32.09 -44.71
C MET A 28 -9.07 -32.74 -44.03
N VAL A 29 -8.70 -33.96 -44.45
CA VAL A 29 -7.54 -34.68 -43.92
C VAL A 29 -6.23 -33.96 -44.29
N GLU A 30 -6.14 -33.47 -45.52
CA GLU A 30 -5.01 -32.66 -45.99
C GLU A 30 -4.84 -31.40 -45.14
N GLY A 31 -5.94 -30.68 -44.87
CA GLY A 31 -5.94 -29.48 -44.04
C GLY A 31 -5.54 -29.75 -42.59
N ILE A 32 -6.05 -30.82 -41.97
CA ILE A 32 -5.69 -31.20 -40.59
C ILE A 32 -4.20 -31.55 -40.48
N LEU A 33 -3.66 -32.28 -41.45
CA LEU A 33 -2.23 -32.63 -41.46
C LEU A 33 -1.35 -31.40 -41.64
N ALA A 34 -1.68 -30.54 -42.61
CA ALA A 34 -0.97 -29.28 -42.82
C ALA A 34 -1.02 -28.37 -41.57
N PHE A 35 -2.17 -28.30 -40.90
CA PHE A 35 -2.33 -27.51 -39.67
C PHE A 35 -1.45 -28.05 -38.53
N ARG A 36 -1.42 -29.37 -38.31
CA ARG A 36 -0.56 -30.01 -37.29
C ARG A 36 0.92 -29.83 -37.55
N GLU A 37 1.32 -29.68 -38.81
CA GLU A 37 2.71 -29.45 -39.23
C GLU A 37 3.10 -27.96 -39.21
N GLY A 38 2.19 -27.06 -38.80
CA GLY A 38 2.42 -25.61 -38.78
C GLY A 38 2.38 -24.95 -40.17
N ARG A 39 1.94 -25.68 -41.21
CA ARG A 39 1.84 -25.19 -42.59
C ARG A 39 0.50 -24.50 -42.80
N HIS A 40 0.29 -23.38 -42.12
CA HIS A 40 -1.03 -22.74 -41.97
C HIS A 40 -1.65 -22.30 -43.31
N SER A 41 -0.86 -21.74 -44.24
CA SER A 41 -1.38 -21.33 -45.55
C SER A 41 -1.86 -22.48 -46.42
N GLU A 42 -1.19 -23.64 -46.33
CA GLU A 42 -1.62 -24.87 -47.02
C GLU A 42 -2.89 -25.44 -46.37
N ALA A 43 -2.97 -25.39 -45.03
CA ALA A 43 -4.15 -25.80 -44.30
C ALA A 43 -5.38 -24.96 -44.68
N VAL A 44 -5.24 -23.64 -44.79
CA VAL A 44 -6.31 -22.74 -45.26
C VAL A 44 -6.78 -23.13 -46.66
N GLN A 45 -5.87 -23.37 -47.61
CA GLN A 45 -6.25 -23.77 -48.98
C GLN A 45 -6.99 -25.11 -49.01
N ALA A 46 -6.56 -26.07 -48.20
CA ALA A 46 -7.19 -27.38 -48.10
C ALA A 46 -8.59 -27.29 -47.46
N PHE A 47 -8.75 -26.52 -46.38
CA PHE A 47 -10.06 -26.32 -45.76
C PHE A 47 -11.01 -25.46 -46.62
N GLN A 48 -10.50 -24.47 -47.36
CA GLN A 48 -11.30 -23.73 -48.35
C GLN A 48 -11.83 -24.66 -49.43
N ARG A 49 -11.00 -25.58 -49.95
CA ARG A 49 -11.48 -26.63 -50.86
C ARG A 49 -12.50 -27.56 -50.21
N ALA A 50 -12.37 -27.87 -48.92
CA ALA A 50 -13.36 -28.66 -48.19
C ALA A 50 -14.72 -27.93 -48.15
N VAL A 51 -14.70 -26.63 -47.83
CA VAL A 51 -15.90 -25.77 -47.84
C VAL A 51 -16.49 -25.59 -49.24
N GLU A 52 -15.65 -25.50 -50.29
CA GLU A 52 -16.12 -25.43 -51.68
C GLU A 52 -16.79 -26.74 -52.14
N GLN A 53 -16.37 -27.89 -51.59
CA GLN A 53 -16.98 -29.19 -51.88
C GLN A 53 -18.26 -29.44 -51.08
N ASP A 54 -18.32 -28.92 -49.85
CA ASP A 54 -19.46 -29.00 -48.95
C ASP A 54 -19.51 -27.73 -48.08
N ASP A 55 -20.41 -26.82 -48.46
CA ASP A 55 -20.62 -25.55 -47.76
C ASP A 55 -21.35 -25.72 -46.41
N THR A 56 -21.82 -26.93 -46.11
CA THR A 56 -22.41 -27.30 -44.82
C THR A 56 -21.43 -28.01 -43.89
N ASN A 57 -20.13 -28.04 -44.23
CA ASN A 57 -19.10 -28.63 -43.38
C ASN A 57 -18.70 -27.68 -42.24
N ALA A 58 -19.41 -27.76 -41.11
CA ALA A 58 -19.21 -26.89 -39.95
C ALA A 58 -17.79 -27.00 -39.35
N GLU A 59 -17.19 -28.19 -39.30
CA GLU A 59 -15.84 -28.37 -38.75
C GLU A 59 -14.78 -27.73 -39.68
N ALA A 60 -14.97 -27.74 -41.00
CA ALA A 60 -14.05 -27.04 -41.92
C ALA A 60 -14.10 -25.52 -41.72
N HIS A 61 -15.29 -24.95 -41.55
CA HIS A 61 -15.49 -23.55 -41.18
C HIS A 61 -14.84 -23.22 -39.82
N PHE A 62 -15.06 -24.07 -38.81
CA PHE A 62 -14.46 -23.91 -37.49
C PHE A 62 -12.91 -23.96 -37.54
N LEU A 63 -12.34 -24.90 -38.28
CA LEU A 63 -10.88 -25.03 -38.41
C LEU A 63 -10.26 -23.86 -39.17
N LEU A 64 -10.94 -23.34 -40.20
CA LEU A 64 -10.56 -22.08 -40.85
C LEU A 64 -10.57 -20.92 -39.85
N ALA A 65 -11.63 -20.81 -39.05
CA ALA A 65 -11.72 -19.77 -38.04
C ALA A 65 -10.58 -19.86 -37.03
N ARG A 66 -10.27 -21.06 -36.55
CA ARG A 66 -9.17 -21.28 -35.61
C ARG A 66 -7.82 -20.90 -36.21
N ILE A 67 -7.57 -21.21 -37.48
CA ILE A 67 -6.36 -20.75 -38.17
C ILE A 67 -6.32 -19.21 -38.22
N TYR A 68 -7.41 -18.57 -38.62
CA TYR A 68 -7.49 -17.11 -38.66
C TYR A 68 -7.47 -16.46 -37.26
N PHE A 69 -7.57 -17.23 -36.18
CA PHE A 69 -7.55 -16.68 -34.83
C PHE A 69 -6.20 -16.89 -34.13
N GLU A 70 -5.66 -18.10 -34.20
CA GLU A 70 -4.57 -18.57 -33.33
C GLU A 70 -3.19 -18.62 -34.02
N THR A 71 -3.09 -18.28 -35.31
CA THR A 71 -1.86 -18.46 -36.09
C THR A 71 -1.27 -17.15 -36.63
N ASP A 72 -0.15 -17.25 -37.34
CA ASP A 72 0.47 -16.15 -38.08
C ASP A 72 -0.43 -15.55 -39.18
N LEU A 73 -1.53 -16.23 -39.53
CA LEU A 73 -2.57 -15.73 -40.44
C LEU A 73 -3.70 -15.00 -39.72
N LYS A 74 -3.48 -14.48 -38.51
CA LYS A 74 -4.49 -13.84 -37.66
C LYS A 74 -5.30 -12.77 -38.42
N ASP A 75 -6.60 -13.02 -38.57
CA ASP A 75 -7.64 -12.10 -39.06
C ASP A 75 -8.92 -12.36 -38.27
N VAL A 76 -9.08 -11.60 -37.18
CA VAL A 76 -10.18 -11.73 -36.21
C VAL A 76 -11.56 -11.59 -36.88
N LYS A 77 -11.68 -10.73 -37.90
CA LYS A 77 -12.95 -10.54 -38.63
C LYS A 77 -13.29 -11.74 -39.50
N ARG A 78 -12.29 -12.36 -40.16
CA ARG A 78 -12.49 -13.62 -40.89
C ARG A 78 -12.82 -14.76 -39.95
N ALA A 79 -12.10 -14.87 -38.84
CA ALA A 79 -12.37 -15.89 -37.81
C ALA A 79 -13.83 -15.82 -37.34
N GLY A 80 -14.31 -14.62 -37.00
CA GLY A 80 -15.71 -14.41 -36.62
C GLY A 80 -16.72 -14.84 -37.69
N ARG A 81 -16.49 -14.50 -38.97
CA ARG A 81 -17.37 -14.92 -40.08
C ARG A 81 -17.42 -16.43 -40.28
N GLU A 82 -16.26 -17.10 -40.17
CA GLU A 82 -16.21 -18.55 -40.32
C GLU A 82 -16.83 -19.27 -39.10
N LEU A 83 -16.70 -18.70 -37.89
CA LEU A 83 -17.42 -19.18 -36.70
C LEU A 83 -18.93 -19.00 -36.83
N ASP A 84 -19.39 -17.85 -37.34
CA ASP A 84 -20.82 -17.61 -37.56
C ASP A 84 -21.40 -18.65 -38.53
N LYS A 85 -20.70 -18.98 -39.63
CA LYS A 85 -21.12 -20.07 -40.53
C LYS A 85 -21.16 -21.44 -39.85
N ALA A 86 -20.14 -21.78 -39.06
CA ALA A 86 -20.11 -23.04 -38.32
C ALA A 86 -21.31 -23.14 -37.34
N LEU A 87 -21.68 -22.03 -36.71
CA LEU A 87 -22.83 -21.93 -35.79
C LEU A 87 -24.18 -21.87 -36.52
N GLU A 88 -24.25 -21.34 -37.75
CA GLU A 88 -25.45 -21.43 -38.60
C GLU A 88 -25.80 -22.89 -38.92
N ILE A 89 -24.78 -23.74 -39.09
CA ILE A 89 -24.94 -25.17 -39.39
C ILE A 89 -25.19 -25.97 -38.10
N GLU A 90 -24.39 -25.74 -37.06
CA GLU A 90 -24.46 -26.45 -35.76
C GLU A 90 -24.61 -25.45 -34.59
N PRO A 91 -25.82 -24.91 -34.34
CA PRO A 91 -26.02 -23.80 -33.40
C PRO A 91 -25.82 -24.14 -31.91
N GLU A 92 -25.95 -25.42 -31.54
CA GLU A 92 -25.78 -25.91 -30.17
C GLU A 92 -24.41 -26.56 -29.94
N ASN A 93 -23.45 -26.37 -30.86
CA ASN A 93 -22.11 -26.93 -30.69
C ASN A 93 -21.30 -26.08 -29.70
N VAL A 94 -21.15 -26.59 -28.48
CA VAL A 94 -20.42 -25.92 -27.38
C VAL A 94 -19.01 -25.49 -27.78
N LYS A 95 -18.28 -26.30 -28.55
CA LYS A 95 -16.91 -25.98 -29.02
C LYS A 95 -16.89 -24.72 -29.88
N TYR A 96 -17.88 -24.56 -30.77
CA TYR A 96 -17.96 -23.41 -31.66
C TYR A 96 -18.47 -22.17 -30.91
N LEU A 97 -19.42 -22.34 -30.00
CA LEU A 97 -19.90 -21.26 -29.12
C LEU A 97 -18.77 -20.73 -28.23
N THR A 98 -17.98 -21.61 -27.61
CA THR A 98 -16.82 -21.21 -26.79
C THR A 98 -15.79 -20.47 -27.63
N ALA A 99 -15.46 -20.96 -28.84
CA ALA A 99 -14.51 -20.27 -29.72
C ALA A 99 -15.05 -18.91 -30.21
N ARG A 100 -16.36 -18.78 -30.46
CA ARG A 100 -17.00 -17.49 -30.78
C ARG A 100 -16.94 -16.53 -29.60
N MET A 101 -17.21 -16.99 -28.39
CA MET A 101 -17.10 -16.19 -27.17
C MET A 101 -15.65 -15.71 -26.95
N GLN A 102 -14.66 -16.59 -27.09
CA GLN A 102 -13.23 -16.26 -27.00
C GLN A 102 -12.82 -15.27 -28.09
N GLN A 103 -13.26 -15.46 -29.34
CA GLN A 103 -12.96 -14.53 -30.42
C GLN A 103 -13.58 -13.15 -30.20
N LEU A 104 -14.79 -13.08 -29.66
CA LEU A 104 -15.40 -11.82 -29.23
C LEU A 104 -14.68 -11.19 -28.03
N GLY A 105 -13.88 -11.97 -27.31
CA GLY A 105 -13.03 -11.53 -26.21
C GLY A 105 -11.78 -10.80 -26.68
N GLU A 106 -11.45 -10.84 -27.98
CA GLU A 106 -10.35 -10.03 -28.52
C GLU A 106 -10.59 -8.56 -28.28
N ASP A 107 -9.51 -7.90 -27.88
CA ASP A 107 -9.47 -6.50 -27.53
C ASP A 107 -10.06 -5.64 -28.63
N SER A 108 -10.86 -4.68 -28.18
CA SER A 108 -11.40 -3.63 -29.02
C SER A 108 -11.08 -2.32 -28.34
N SER A 109 -10.15 -1.59 -28.93
CA SER A 109 -9.83 -0.21 -28.59
C SER A 109 -11.02 0.75 -28.66
N PHE A 110 -12.06 0.40 -29.44
CA PHE A 110 -13.31 1.13 -29.45
C PHE A 110 -14.26 0.63 -28.37
N PHE A 111 -14.42 1.44 -27.32
CA PHE A 111 -15.26 1.16 -26.16
C PHE A 111 -16.65 0.60 -26.50
N LEU A 112 -17.42 1.25 -27.38
CA LEU A 112 -18.77 0.80 -27.71
C LEU A 112 -18.77 -0.59 -28.38
N THR A 113 -17.72 -0.92 -29.13
CA THR A 113 -17.55 -2.27 -29.70
C THR A 113 -17.21 -3.27 -28.61
N ASP A 114 -16.33 -2.95 -27.65
CA ASP A 114 -16.06 -3.85 -26.53
C ASP A 114 -17.33 -4.10 -25.69
N LYS A 115 -18.15 -3.07 -25.43
CA LYS A 115 -19.41 -3.25 -24.70
C LYS A 115 -20.41 -4.15 -25.41
N VAL A 116 -20.58 -3.94 -26.72
CA VAL A 116 -21.47 -4.79 -27.53
C VAL A 116 -20.94 -6.23 -27.52
N ARG A 117 -19.63 -6.42 -27.65
CA ARG A 117 -19.00 -7.74 -27.57
C ARG A 117 -19.15 -8.37 -26.20
N GLU A 118 -18.96 -7.63 -25.11
CA GLU A 118 -19.18 -8.09 -23.74
C GLU A 118 -20.62 -8.61 -23.55
N ALA A 119 -21.63 -7.86 -24.02
CA ALA A 119 -23.02 -8.31 -23.95
C ALA A 119 -23.22 -9.63 -24.72
N GLN A 120 -22.67 -9.73 -25.94
CA GLN A 120 -22.70 -10.95 -26.73
C GLN A 120 -21.98 -12.12 -26.03
N ARG A 121 -20.82 -11.87 -25.40
CA ARG A 121 -20.09 -12.89 -24.64
C ARG A 121 -20.88 -13.39 -23.44
N ARG A 122 -21.56 -12.50 -22.69
CA ARG A 122 -22.44 -12.88 -21.57
C ARG A 122 -23.59 -13.76 -22.02
N ASP A 123 -24.20 -13.44 -23.17
CA ASP A 123 -25.30 -14.24 -23.72
C ASP A 123 -24.80 -15.61 -24.20
N LEU A 124 -23.70 -15.65 -24.94
CA LEU A 124 -23.05 -16.89 -25.36
C LEU A 124 -22.64 -17.76 -24.15
N ALA A 125 -22.07 -17.16 -23.10
CA ALA A 125 -21.71 -17.88 -21.88
C ALA A 125 -22.94 -18.52 -21.23
N ARG A 126 -24.06 -17.80 -21.14
CA ARG A 126 -25.33 -18.36 -20.62
C ARG A 126 -25.85 -19.49 -21.50
N ASP A 127 -25.74 -19.39 -22.81
CA ASP A 127 -26.17 -20.43 -23.74
C ASP A 127 -25.27 -21.67 -23.66
N ILE A 128 -23.95 -21.48 -23.56
CA ILE A 128 -22.99 -22.56 -23.28
C ILE A 128 -23.36 -23.28 -21.98
N LEU A 129 -23.64 -22.56 -20.90
CA LEU A 129 -23.99 -23.17 -19.61
C LEU A 129 -25.33 -23.90 -19.58
N LYS A 130 -26.24 -23.62 -20.53
CA LYS A 130 -27.45 -24.45 -20.72
C LYS A 130 -27.14 -25.80 -21.34
N LEU A 131 -26.09 -25.87 -22.16
CA LEU A 131 -25.68 -27.07 -22.91
C LEU A 131 -24.61 -27.89 -22.15
N ASP A 132 -23.67 -27.20 -21.50
CA ASP A 132 -22.60 -27.73 -20.67
C ASP A 132 -22.45 -26.87 -19.41
N SER A 133 -23.09 -27.31 -18.33
CA SER A 133 -23.10 -26.59 -17.04
C SER A 133 -21.75 -26.63 -16.30
N THR A 134 -20.75 -27.33 -16.83
CA THR A 134 -19.41 -27.45 -16.24
C THR A 134 -18.34 -26.70 -17.05
N ASN A 135 -18.75 -25.94 -18.07
CA ASN A 135 -17.83 -25.26 -18.96
C ASN A 135 -17.05 -24.15 -18.22
N ALA A 136 -15.75 -24.37 -18.02
CA ALA A 136 -14.88 -23.44 -17.28
C ALA A 136 -14.83 -22.05 -17.92
N PHE A 137 -14.72 -21.95 -19.25
CA PHE A 137 -14.61 -20.67 -19.97
C PHE A 137 -15.87 -19.82 -19.83
N ALA A 138 -17.06 -20.43 -19.92
CA ALA A 138 -18.31 -19.70 -19.77
C ALA A 138 -18.54 -19.22 -18.32
N HIS A 139 -18.14 -20.04 -17.35
CA HIS A 139 -18.12 -19.63 -15.94
C HIS A 139 -17.14 -18.48 -15.70
N GLU A 140 -15.93 -18.57 -16.22
CA GLU A 140 -14.92 -17.50 -16.11
C GLU A 140 -15.41 -16.17 -16.71
N GLU A 141 -15.96 -16.18 -17.93
CA GLU A 141 -16.46 -14.96 -18.60
C GLU A 141 -17.57 -14.28 -17.78
N LEU A 142 -18.54 -15.04 -17.27
CA LEU A 142 -19.58 -14.50 -16.41
C LEU A 142 -19.00 -13.97 -15.10
N GLY A 143 -18.05 -14.67 -14.51
CA GLY A 143 -17.30 -14.23 -13.33
C GLY A 143 -16.67 -12.85 -13.52
N SER A 144 -15.85 -12.70 -14.57
CA SER A 144 -15.18 -11.44 -14.92
C SER A 144 -16.16 -10.31 -15.26
N SER A 145 -17.24 -10.58 -15.98
CA SER A 145 -18.27 -9.57 -16.23
C SER A 145 -19.00 -9.13 -14.96
N TYR A 146 -19.22 -10.03 -14.01
CA TYR A 146 -19.82 -9.67 -12.72
C TYR A 146 -18.85 -8.92 -11.79
N ILE A 147 -17.53 -9.14 -11.89
CA ILE A 147 -16.53 -8.29 -11.23
C ILE A 147 -16.67 -6.85 -11.74
N ARG A 148 -16.74 -6.64 -13.06
CA ARG A 148 -16.93 -5.31 -13.66
C ARG A 148 -18.23 -4.66 -13.17
N ASP A 149 -19.32 -5.42 -13.06
CA ASP A 149 -20.57 -4.91 -12.48
C ASP A 149 -20.42 -4.54 -11.00
N PHE A 150 -19.78 -5.38 -10.18
CA PHE A 150 -19.48 -5.06 -8.78
C PHE A 150 -18.67 -3.78 -8.66
N TRP A 151 -17.66 -3.63 -9.54
CA TRP A 151 -16.78 -2.49 -9.56
C TRP A 151 -17.52 -1.17 -9.85
N ARG A 152 -18.47 -1.20 -10.79
CA ARG A 152 -19.31 -0.05 -11.11
C ARG A 152 -20.27 0.34 -10.00
N TYR A 153 -20.70 -0.61 -9.16
CA TYR A 153 -21.83 -0.40 -8.24
C TYR A 153 -21.47 -0.37 -6.75
N ARG A 154 -20.32 -0.91 -6.34
CA ARG A 154 -19.98 -1.16 -4.91
C ARG A 154 -20.11 0.05 -3.99
N ASN A 155 -19.81 1.24 -4.53
CA ASN A 155 -19.87 2.51 -3.80
C ASN A 155 -20.66 3.57 -4.60
N ALA A 156 -21.58 3.12 -5.46
CA ALA A 156 -22.22 4.00 -6.42
C ALA A 156 -23.54 4.59 -5.91
N LEU A 157 -23.68 5.89 -6.14
CA LEU A 157 -24.87 6.68 -5.86
C LEU A 157 -25.37 7.36 -7.14
N MET A 158 -26.67 7.24 -7.44
CA MET A 158 -27.30 8.00 -8.52
C MET A 158 -27.99 9.25 -7.99
N TYR A 159 -27.87 10.36 -8.73
CA TYR A 159 -28.60 11.60 -8.47
C TYR A 159 -29.60 11.89 -9.59
N PRO A 160 -30.90 11.59 -9.41
CA PRO A 160 -31.91 11.69 -10.47
C PRO A 160 -32.22 13.11 -10.94
N THR A 161 -31.73 14.13 -10.22
CA THR A 161 -31.96 15.55 -10.48
C THR A 161 -30.80 16.21 -11.25
N VAL A 162 -29.67 15.52 -11.43
CA VAL A 162 -28.48 16.03 -12.09
C VAL A 162 -28.38 15.46 -13.50
N GLN A 163 -28.37 16.33 -14.49
CA GLN A 163 -28.31 16.00 -15.90
C GLN A 163 -26.92 16.36 -16.44
N PHE A 164 -26.27 15.42 -17.11
CA PHE A 164 -25.07 15.68 -17.90
C PHE A 164 -25.39 15.42 -19.38
N ASN A 165 -25.02 16.36 -20.26
CA ASN A 165 -25.15 16.19 -21.70
C ASN A 165 -23.97 15.39 -22.26
N GLU A 166 -24.12 14.78 -23.44
CA GLU A 166 -23.07 13.99 -24.13
C GLU A 166 -21.76 14.79 -24.34
N TYR A 167 -20.60 14.15 -24.13
CA TYR A 167 -19.26 14.76 -24.25
C TYR A 167 -18.36 14.05 -25.26
N ALA A 168 -17.54 14.85 -25.97
CA ALA A 168 -16.50 14.42 -26.89
C ALA A 168 -15.13 14.27 -26.21
N TYR A 169 -14.31 13.39 -26.79
CA TYR A 169 -13.01 12.93 -26.31
C TYR A 169 -11.89 14.01 -26.27
N ARG A 170 -11.00 13.93 -25.26
CA ARG A 170 -9.71 14.66 -25.21
C ARG A 170 -8.52 13.72 -25.33
N ALA A 171 -7.63 14.00 -26.28
CA ALA A 171 -6.28 13.44 -26.33
C ALA A 171 -5.28 14.43 -25.70
N ARG A 172 -4.62 14.05 -24.60
CA ARG A 172 -3.30 14.60 -24.26
C ARG A 172 -2.25 13.56 -24.68
N ARG A 173 -1.33 13.97 -25.55
CA ARG A 173 -0.30 13.11 -26.16
C ARG A 173 0.79 12.62 -25.21
N GLU A 174 0.81 13.06 -23.95
CA GLU A 174 2.01 12.97 -23.11
C GLU A 174 1.84 12.21 -21.78
N LEU A 175 0.64 11.74 -21.40
CA LEU A 175 0.41 11.18 -20.06
C LEU A 175 -0.44 9.90 -19.98
N ASP A 176 -0.87 9.34 -21.10
CA ASP A 176 -1.73 8.15 -21.07
C ASP A 176 -1.43 7.23 -22.27
N PRO A 177 -0.73 6.10 -22.05
CA PRO A 177 -0.45 5.10 -23.08
C PRO A 177 -1.74 4.51 -23.69
N ILE A 178 -2.80 4.39 -22.89
CA ILE A 178 -4.10 3.82 -23.28
C ILE A 178 -4.86 4.82 -24.17
N ALA A 179 -4.88 6.10 -23.81
CA ALA A 179 -5.46 7.14 -24.64
C ALA A 179 -4.64 7.41 -25.93
N GLY A 180 -3.33 7.19 -25.90
CA GLY A 180 -2.46 7.27 -27.07
C GLY A 180 -2.81 6.24 -28.15
N ALA A 181 -3.02 4.99 -27.74
CA ALA A 181 -3.46 3.91 -28.63
C ALA A 181 -4.80 4.23 -29.32
N LEU A 182 -5.77 4.76 -28.56
CA LEU A 182 -7.08 5.17 -29.04
C LEU A 182 -7.03 6.26 -30.14
N VAL A 183 -6.12 7.22 -30.04
CA VAL A 183 -5.97 8.33 -31.02
C VAL A 183 -5.36 7.86 -32.33
N ASP A 184 -4.38 6.98 -32.25
CA ASP A 184 -3.68 6.48 -33.44
C ASP A 184 -4.58 5.53 -34.26
N GLU A 185 -5.52 4.84 -33.62
CA GLU A 185 -6.59 4.09 -34.30
C GLU A 185 -7.68 4.98 -34.92
N ILE A 186 -8.07 6.10 -34.28
CA ILE A 186 -8.96 7.10 -34.89
C ILE A 186 -8.35 7.66 -36.19
N ARG A 187 -7.03 7.90 -36.22
CA ARG A 187 -6.32 8.33 -37.46
C ARG A 187 -6.23 7.22 -38.51
N GLN A 188 -6.14 5.95 -38.11
CA GLN A 188 -6.21 4.83 -39.05
C GLN A 188 -7.60 4.73 -39.68
N MET A 189 -8.69 4.95 -38.94
CA MET A 189 -10.06 5.01 -39.50
C MET A 189 -10.24 6.16 -40.51
N GLN A 190 -9.70 7.36 -40.26
CA GLN A 190 -9.78 8.46 -41.23
C GLN A 190 -9.08 8.17 -42.56
N ARG A 191 -8.10 7.26 -42.58
CA ARG A 191 -7.48 6.76 -43.82
C ARG A 191 -8.32 5.68 -44.49
N ILE A 192 -9.10 4.91 -43.74
CA ILE A 192 -9.97 3.83 -44.22
C ILE A 192 -11.31 4.37 -44.75
N GLU A 193 -11.82 5.47 -44.19
CA GLU A 193 -13.02 6.17 -44.71
C GLU A 193 -12.81 6.72 -46.13
N ALA A 194 -11.57 7.01 -46.53
CA ALA A 194 -11.25 7.43 -47.89
C ALA A 194 -11.43 6.30 -48.94
N GLU A 195 -11.44 5.02 -48.51
CA GLU A 195 -11.64 3.85 -49.39
C GLU A 195 -13.09 3.34 -49.42
N LEU A 196 -13.98 3.86 -48.57
CA LEU A 196 -15.39 3.48 -48.51
C LEU A 196 -16.30 4.61 -49.03
N GLN A 197 -16.14 4.93 -50.32
CA GLN A 197 -17.08 5.78 -51.06
C GLN A 197 -18.39 5.02 -51.31
N ASN A 198 -19.38 5.17 -50.42
CA ASN A 198 -20.84 5.19 -50.71
C ASN A 198 -21.68 4.99 -49.43
N LEU A 199 -21.51 5.87 -48.46
CA LEU A 199 -22.53 6.12 -47.43
C LEU A 199 -22.75 7.63 -47.39
N ASP A 200 -23.67 8.10 -48.24
CA ASP A 200 -24.08 9.49 -48.28
C ASP A 200 -24.75 9.88 -46.95
N GLU A 201 -24.25 10.98 -46.39
CA GLU A 201 -24.78 11.76 -45.26
C GLU A 201 -24.75 11.10 -43.86
N LEU A 202 -23.54 10.95 -43.31
CA LEU A 202 -23.37 11.15 -41.86
C LEU A 202 -23.21 12.65 -41.59
N PRO A 203 -23.87 13.21 -40.55
CA PRO A 203 -23.78 14.62 -40.24
C PRO A 203 -22.33 15.01 -39.89
N PRO A 204 -21.92 16.27 -40.14
CA PRO A 204 -20.59 16.72 -39.78
C PRO A 204 -20.39 16.55 -38.27
N VAL A 205 -19.23 16.01 -37.87
CA VAL A 205 -18.78 16.00 -36.47
C VAL A 205 -18.58 17.45 -36.05
N ALA A 206 -19.65 18.06 -35.54
CA ALA A 206 -19.68 19.44 -35.08
C ALA A 206 -19.11 19.51 -33.65
N GLY A 207 -18.08 20.34 -33.45
CA GLY A 207 -17.52 20.59 -32.12
C GLY A 207 -18.52 21.31 -31.23
N MET A 208 -18.62 20.89 -29.95
CA MET A 208 -19.50 21.52 -28.95
C MET A 208 -19.10 21.04 -27.53
N GLU A 209 -18.62 21.97 -26.69
CA GLU A 209 -18.40 21.84 -25.24
C GLU A 209 -19.31 22.87 -24.54
N GLN A 210 -20.24 22.44 -23.68
CA GLN A 210 -20.94 23.36 -22.76
C GLN A 210 -21.49 22.62 -21.52
N LEU A 211 -21.01 22.97 -20.34
CA LEU A 211 -21.70 22.73 -19.06
C LEU A 211 -22.84 23.75 -18.92
N SER A 212 -24.09 23.30 -18.76
CA SER A 212 -25.22 24.19 -18.45
C SER A 212 -25.74 23.95 -17.04
N ALA A 213 -25.84 25.03 -16.26
CA ALA A 213 -26.45 25.00 -14.94
C ALA A 213 -27.98 24.88 -15.04
N LEU A 214 -28.59 24.09 -14.14
CA LEU A 214 -30.01 24.22 -13.85
C LEU A 214 -30.26 25.58 -13.16
N PRO A 215 -31.34 26.32 -13.50
CA PRO A 215 -31.59 27.64 -12.91
C PRO A 215 -31.86 27.69 -11.39
N SER A 216 -31.96 26.54 -10.70
CA SER A 216 -32.43 26.47 -9.31
C SER A 216 -31.59 25.60 -8.37
N LEU A 217 -30.45 25.05 -8.82
CA LEU A 217 -29.55 24.24 -7.99
C LEU A 217 -28.16 24.88 -8.04
N ASN A 218 -27.64 25.33 -6.90
CA ASN A 218 -26.25 25.75 -6.78
C ASN A 218 -25.38 24.47 -6.73
N PRO A 219 -24.59 24.15 -7.76
CA PRO A 219 -23.77 22.93 -7.74
C PRO A 219 -22.64 23.00 -6.69
N GLU A 220 -22.33 24.19 -6.15
CA GLU A 220 -21.46 24.35 -4.97
C GLU A 220 -21.99 23.61 -3.74
N SER A 221 -23.31 23.39 -3.61
CA SER A 221 -23.86 22.72 -2.43
C SER A 221 -23.87 21.20 -2.52
N VAL A 222 -23.49 20.59 -3.65
CA VAL A 222 -23.75 19.16 -3.86
C VAL A 222 -22.58 18.34 -4.41
N PHE A 223 -21.68 18.86 -5.25
CA PHE A 223 -20.80 17.96 -6.02
C PHE A 223 -19.30 18.27 -6.10
N MET A 224 -18.84 19.50 -5.86
CA MET A 224 -17.45 19.88 -6.15
C MET A 224 -16.83 20.90 -5.18
N ALA A 225 -17.53 21.23 -4.08
CA ALA A 225 -16.93 21.98 -2.97
C ALA A 225 -15.95 21.08 -2.20
N ASP A 226 -15.06 21.68 -1.40
CA ASP A 226 -14.03 20.96 -0.64
C ASP A 226 -14.61 19.95 0.40
N GLU A 227 -15.94 19.94 0.61
CA GLU A 227 -16.66 18.96 1.45
C GLU A 227 -17.75 18.25 0.61
N PHE A 228 -17.63 16.92 0.44
CA PHE A 228 -18.65 16.07 -0.18
C PHE A 228 -19.16 15.14 0.93
N ASP A 229 -20.41 15.33 1.34
CA ASP A 229 -21.02 14.59 2.45
C ASP A 229 -22.40 14.08 2.04
N VAL A 230 -22.47 12.79 1.73
CA VAL A 230 -23.68 12.08 1.28
C VAL A 230 -24.81 12.16 2.31
N GLU A 231 -24.49 12.12 3.60
CA GLU A 231 -25.47 12.17 4.69
C GLU A 231 -26.08 13.57 4.77
N THR A 232 -25.25 14.60 4.62
CA THR A 232 -25.69 15.98 4.47
C THR A 232 -26.61 16.16 3.25
N LEU A 233 -26.31 15.55 2.11
CA LEU A 233 -27.15 15.65 0.90
C LEU A 233 -28.50 14.95 1.04
N ALA A 234 -28.51 13.76 1.66
CA ALA A 234 -29.76 13.05 1.97
C ALA A 234 -30.63 13.86 2.95
N ASN A 235 -30.01 14.46 3.98
CA ASN A 235 -30.67 15.32 4.96
C ASN A 235 -31.25 16.62 4.34
N GLN A 236 -30.69 17.07 3.21
CA GLN A 236 -31.19 18.20 2.43
C GLN A 236 -32.36 17.83 1.48
N GLY A 237 -32.80 16.56 1.47
CA GLY A 237 -33.94 16.10 0.66
C GLY A 237 -33.60 15.86 -0.81
N ILE A 238 -32.31 15.70 -1.14
CA ILE A 238 -31.86 15.33 -2.49
C ILE A 238 -32.09 13.82 -2.67
N PRO A 239 -32.86 13.38 -3.68
CA PRO A 239 -33.07 11.95 -3.91
C PRO A 239 -31.76 11.29 -4.32
N VAL A 240 -31.36 10.25 -3.59
CA VAL A 240 -30.17 9.42 -3.86
C VAL A 240 -30.64 7.99 -4.09
N VAL A 241 -30.15 7.33 -5.15
CA VAL A 241 -30.34 5.90 -5.37
C VAL A 241 -29.07 5.17 -5.00
N ASP A 242 -29.17 4.25 -4.04
CA ASP A 242 -28.09 3.37 -3.61
C ASP A 242 -28.03 2.09 -4.48
N PHE A 243 -26.86 1.78 -5.03
CA PHE A 243 -26.62 0.58 -5.83
C PHE A 243 -25.95 -0.57 -5.06
N SER A 244 -25.74 -0.44 -3.75
CA SER A 244 -25.12 -1.46 -2.89
C SER A 244 -25.75 -2.85 -3.06
N GLY A 245 -27.08 -2.94 -3.15
CA GLY A 245 -27.78 -4.21 -3.37
C GLY A 245 -27.49 -4.85 -4.73
N ARG A 246 -27.36 -4.04 -5.79
CA ARG A 246 -26.96 -4.52 -7.12
C ARG A 246 -25.50 -4.97 -7.11
N ALA A 247 -24.63 -4.23 -6.42
CA ALA A 247 -23.24 -4.60 -6.24
C ALA A 247 -23.11 -5.95 -5.51
N GLN A 248 -23.85 -6.15 -4.42
CA GLN A 248 -23.83 -7.43 -3.69
C GLN A 248 -24.25 -8.59 -4.58
N GLN A 249 -25.31 -8.44 -5.39
CA GLN A 249 -25.72 -9.48 -6.32
C GLN A 249 -24.64 -9.79 -7.37
N ALA A 250 -23.96 -8.77 -7.87
CA ALA A 250 -22.84 -8.94 -8.79
C ALA A 250 -21.68 -9.68 -8.10
N TYR A 251 -21.34 -9.30 -6.88
CA TYR A 251 -20.33 -9.97 -6.05
C TYR A 251 -20.64 -11.47 -5.88
N ASP A 252 -21.84 -11.80 -5.41
CA ASP A 252 -22.26 -13.18 -5.16
C ASP A 252 -22.19 -14.03 -6.43
N ARG A 253 -22.61 -13.46 -7.57
CA ARG A 253 -22.56 -14.16 -8.87
C ARG A 253 -21.14 -14.32 -9.38
N ALA A 254 -20.29 -13.30 -9.23
CA ALA A 254 -18.90 -13.37 -9.65
C ALA A 254 -18.18 -14.51 -8.91
N VAL A 255 -18.24 -14.52 -7.58
CA VAL A 255 -17.63 -15.55 -6.74
C VAL A 255 -18.19 -16.94 -7.09
N PHE A 256 -19.51 -17.08 -7.23
CA PHE A 256 -20.14 -18.35 -7.62
C PHE A 256 -19.59 -18.88 -8.96
N HIS A 257 -19.56 -18.03 -9.99
CA HIS A 257 -19.11 -18.46 -11.31
C HIS A 257 -17.60 -18.74 -11.36
N LEU A 258 -16.77 -17.96 -10.66
CA LEU A 258 -15.32 -18.19 -10.61
C LEU A 258 -14.95 -19.49 -9.87
N PHE A 259 -15.62 -19.81 -8.76
CA PHE A 259 -15.40 -21.12 -8.12
C PHE A 259 -15.89 -22.28 -8.99
N LYS A 260 -16.97 -22.11 -9.75
CA LYS A 260 -17.40 -23.12 -10.74
C LYS A 260 -16.38 -23.31 -11.86
N ALA A 261 -15.67 -22.26 -12.27
CA ALA A 261 -14.56 -22.36 -13.20
C ALA A 261 -13.39 -23.16 -12.58
N LEU A 262 -13.04 -22.92 -11.31
CA LEU A 262 -12.00 -23.69 -10.61
C LEU A 262 -12.41 -25.14 -10.31
N ASP A 263 -13.68 -25.42 -10.04
CA ASP A 263 -14.19 -26.79 -9.90
C ASP A 263 -13.94 -27.62 -11.16
N ALA A 264 -14.04 -26.97 -12.34
CA ALA A 264 -13.84 -27.59 -13.64
C ALA A 264 -12.35 -27.65 -14.04
N ASP A 265 -11.59 -26.58 -13.78
CA ASP A 265 -10.15 -26.53 -14.00
C ASP A 265 -9.42 -25.80 -12.85
N PRO A 266 -8.95 -26.56 -11.84
CA PRO A 266 -8.19 -26.00 -10.72
C PRO A 266 -6.82 -25.41 -11.11
N ARG A 267 -6.34 -25.68 -12.33
CA ARG A 267 -5.07 -25.16 -12.86
C ARG A 267 -5.26 -23.92 -13.73
N ASN A 268 -6.46 -23.35 -13.78
CA ASN A 268 -6.67 -22.08 -14.44
C ASN A 268 -6.20 -20.93 -13.53
N ARG A 269 -4.93 -20.53 -13.70
CA ARG A 269 -4.28 -19.47 -12.93
C ARG A 269 -5.08 -18.17 -12.94
N ARG A 270 -5.51 -17.71 -14.11
CA ARG A 270 -6.21 -16.41 -14.28
C ARG A 270 -7.45 -16.26 -13.40
N VAL A 271 -8.14 -17.36 -13.08
CA VAL A 271 -9.32 -17.33 -12.21
C VAL A 271 -8.95 -16.97 -10.76
N TYR A 272 -7.76 -17.33 -10.29
CA TYR A 272 -7.26 -16.93 -8.98
C TYR A 272 -7.03 -15.42 -8.91
N ASP A 273 -6.54 -14.78 -9.98
CA ASP A 273 -6.40 -13.32 -10.05
C ASP A 273 -7.76 -12.64 -9.94
N ARG A 274 -8.76 -13.15 -10.65
CA ARG A 274 -10.13 -12.63 -10.60
C ARG A 274 -10.77 -12.76 -9.22
N LEU A 275 -10.55 -13.89 -8.54
CA LEU A 275 -10.98 -14.06 -7.15
C LEU A 275 -10.22 -13.12 -6.21
N MET A 276 -8.92 -12.97 -6.38
CA MET A 276 -8.11 -12.06 -5.57
C MET A 276 -8.55 -10.60 -5.76
N GLU A 277 -8.79 -10.18 -7.01
CA GLU A 277 -9.31 -8.86 -7.38
C GLU A 277 -10.62 -8.58 -6.64
N ILE A 278 -11.60 -9.47 -6.73
CA ILE A 278 -12.91 -9.23 -6.13
C ILE A 278 -12.88 -9.27 -4.59
N TYR A 279 -12.12 -10.19 -3.99
CA TYR A 279 -11.96 -10.24 -2.54
C TYR A 279 -11.24 -9.00 -2.01
N ALA A 280 -10.19 -8.53 -2.71
CA ALA A 280 -9.46 -7.35 -2.32
C ALA A 280 -10.34 -6.08 -2.39
N LEU A 281 -11.15 -5.95 -3.45
CA LEU A 281 -12.11 -4.86 -3.60
C LEU A 281 -13.20 -4.86 -2.53
N LYS A 282 -13.64 -6.05 -2.10
CA LYS A 282 -14.65 -6.23 -1.06
C LYS A 282 -14.08 -6.03 0.35
N GLY A 283 -12.78 -6.25 0.52
CA GLY A 283 -12.10 -6.31 1.83
C GLY A 283 -12.26 -7.66 2.54
N GLU A 284 -12.62 -8.72 1.82
CA GLU A 284 -12.80 -10.08 2.35
C GLU A 284 -11.47 -10.85 2.37
N TRP A 285 -10.55 -10.40 3.23
CA TRP A 285 -9.18 -10.91 3.29
C TRP A 285 -9.08 -12.34 3.83
N GLN A 286 -10.01 -12.78 4.67
CA GLN A 286 -10.04 -14.16 5.16
C GLN A 286 -10.39 -15.13 4.03
N ASP A 287 -11.44 -14.83 3.25
CA ASP A 287 -11.84 -15.64 2.10
C ASP A 287 -10.74 -15.66 1.03
N ALA A 288 -10.04 -14.53 0.83
CA ALA A 288 -8.85 -14.48 -0.01
C ALA A 288 -7.76 -15.46 0.48
N LEU A 289 -7.44 -15.48 1.78
CA LEU A 289 -6.44 -16.41 2.33
C LEU A 289 -6.83 -17.88 2.14
N ASP A 290 -8.11 -18.22 2.30
CA ASP A 290 -8.61 -19.58 2.10
C ASP A 290 -8.55 -19.99 0.61
N MET A 291 -8.81 -19.06 -0.31
CA MET A 291 -8.65 -19.26 -1.75
C MET A 291 -7.16 -19.39 -2.14
N LEU A 292 -6.26 -18.58 -1.58
CA LEU A 292 -4.83 -18.64 -1.85
C LEU A 292 -4.18 -19.94 -1.35
N GLN A 293 -4.73 -20.58 -0.32
CA GLN A 293 -4.31 -21.93 0.08
C GLN A 293 -4.55 -22.96 -1.04
N GLN A 294 -5.65 -22.83 -1.80
CA GLN A 294 -5.90 -23.70 -2.95
C GLN A 294 -4.93 -23.39 -4.09
N MET A 295 -4.67 -22.10 -4.35
CA MET A 295 -3.68 -21.67 -5.34
C MET A 295 -2.28 -22.23 -5.03
N TYR A 296 -1.86 -22.22 -3.76
CA TYR A 296 -0.59 -22.79 -3.30
C TYR A 296 -0.41 -24.28 -3.64
N VAL A 297 -1.49 -25.07 -3.67
CA VAL A 297 -1.41 -26.49 -4.04
C VAL A 297 -0.99 -26.67 -5.50
N TYR A 298 -1.39 -25.76 -6.38
CA TYR A 298 -1.14 -25.87 -7.83
C TYR A 298 0.04 -25.01 -8.31
N PHE A 299 0.33 -23.90 -7.63
CA PHE A 299 1.31 -22.87 -8.05
C PHE A 299 2.26 -22.43 -6.92
N PRO A 300 2.94 -23.34 -6.19
CA PRO A 300 3.78 -22.95 -5.05
C PRO A 300 5.02 -22.11 -5.41
N GLU A 301 5.45 -22.15 -6.68
CA GLU A 301 6.62 -21.44 -7.20
C GLU A 301 6.25 -20.11 -7.91
N ASP A 302 4.95 -19.78 -7.98
CA ASP A 302 4.49 -18.54 -8.60
C ASP A 302 4.76 -17.34 -7.67
N PRO A 303 5.58 -16.34 -8.08
CA PRO A 303 5.87 -15.19 -7.25
C PRO A 303 4.63 -14.35 -6.91
N GLU A 304 3.62 -14.31 -7.76
CA GLU A 304 2.40 -13.53 -7.54
C GLU A 304 1.49 -14.17 -6.46
N LEU A 305 1.49 -15.49 -6.31
CA LEU A 305 0.86 -16.14 -5.15
C LEU A 305 1.40 -15.55 -3.84
N TRP A 306 2.73 -15.40 -3.77
CA TRP A 306 3.40 -14.91 -2.58
C TRP A 306 3.20 -13.41 -2.36
N THR A 307 3.07 -12.59 -3.42
CA THR A 307 2.65 -11.19 -3.25
C THR A 307 1.20 -11.09 -2.77
N TYR A 308 0.29 -11.93 -3.29
CA TYR A 308 -1.11 -11.97 -2.83
C TYR A 308 -1.23 -12.43 -1.37
N LEU A 309 -0.47 -13.46 -0.95
CA LEU A 309 -0.39 -13.85 0.46
C LEU A 309 0.18 -12.71 1.32
N GLY A 310 1.19 -12.00 0.83
CA GLY A 310 1.75 -10.80 1.48
C GLY A 310 0.70 -9.72 1.68
N LEU A 311 -0.04 -9.37 0.62
CA LEU A 311 -1.14 -8.40 0.64
C LEU A 311 -2.26 -8.85 1.61
N ALA A 312 -2.75 -10.07 1.48
CA ALA A 312 -3.88 -10.58 2.27
C ALA A 312 -3.52 -10.66 3.76
N HIS A 313 -2.34 -11.19 4.11
CA HIS A 313 -1.88 -11.21 5.49
C HIS A 313 -1.67 -9.81 6.06
N HIS A 314 -1.13 -8.87 5.27
CA HIS A 314 -0.95 -7.50 5.71
C HIS A 314 -2.29 -6.85 6.05
N ARG A 315 -3.28 -6.98 5.17
CA ARG A 315 -4.63 -6.42 5.36
C ARG A 315 -5.43 -7.11 6.47
N PHE A 316 -5.14 -8.39 6.73
CA PHE A 316 -5.72 -9.12 7.85
C PHE A 316 -5.07 -8.78 9.20
N GLY A 317 -3.89 -8.13 9.20
CA GLY A 317 -3.13 -7.75 10.41
C GLY A 317 -2.02 -8.73 10.81
N ASN A 318 -1.76 -9.77 10.01
CA ASN A 318 -0.70 -10.76 10.24
C ASN A 318 0.63 -10.30 9.62
N LEU A 319 1.23 -9.25 10.19
CA LEU A 319 2.40 -8.59 9.59
C LEU A 319 3.65 -9.49 9.48
N ASP A 320 3.91 -10.37 10.46
CA ASP A 320 5.01 -11.36 10.36
C ASP A 320 4.86 -12.30 9.16
N ALA A 321 3.64 -12.77 8.91
CA ALA A 321 3.35 -13.65 7.78
C ALA A 321 3.44 -12.89 6.46
N ALA A 322 2.97 -11.64 6.44
CA ALA A 322 3.06 -10.76 5.28
C ALA A 322 4.52 -10.50 4.88
N ALA A 323 5.38 -10.16 5.85
CA ALA A 323 6.81 -9.92 5.61
C ALA A 323 7.48 -11.14 4.95
N LYS A 324 7.28 -12.34 5.52
CA LYS A 324 7.81 -13.60 4.97
C LYS A 324 7.28 -13.91 3.57
N ALA A 325 6.01 -13.63 3.31
CA ALA A 325 5.41 -13.88 2.01
C ALA A 325 6.01 -12.96 0.93
N PHE A 326 6.19 -11.66 1.20
CA PHE A 326 6.90 -10.78 0.27
C PHE A 326 8.35 -11.19 0.05
N GLU A 327 9.08 -11.55 1.11
CA GLU A 327 10.44 -12.09 1.00
C GLU A 327 10.49 -13.31 0.07
N SER A 328 9.57 -14.26 0.26
CA SER A 328 9.47 -15.47 -0.57
C SER A 328 9.15 -15.14 -2.04
N SER A 329 8.29 -14.15 -2.28
CA SER A 329 8.01 -13.66 -3.63
C SER A 329 9.27 -13.12 -4.31
N PHE A 330 10.05 -12.30 -3.61
CA PHE A 330 11.25 -11.67 -4.17
C PHE A 330 12.39 -12.65 -4.51
N GLU A 331 12.39 -13.86 -3.95
CA GLU A 331 13.36 -14.91 -4.30
C GLU A 331 13.16 -15.46 -5.72
N SER A 332 11.94 -15.43 -6.24
CA SER A 332 11.56 -15.99 -7.55
C SER A 332 11.05 -14.95 -8.56
N MET A 333 10.74 -13.74 -8.10
CA MET A 333 10.32 -12.61 -8.93
C MET A 333 11.43 -12.14 -9.88
N ASP A 334 11.05 -11.70 -11.08
CA ASP A 334 12.00 -11.12 -12.03
C ASP A 334 12.60 -9.78 -11.53
N ASP A 335 13.82 -9.49 -11.95
CA ASP A 335 14.54 -8.26 -11.55
C ASP A 335 13.85 -6.97 -11.99
N GLY A 336 13.02 -7.00 -13.04
CA GLY A 336 12.24 -5.85 -13.51
C GLY A 336 11.16 -5.49 -12.49
N THR A 337 10.29 -6.44 -12.18
CA THR A 337 9.19 -6.28 -11.23
C THR A 337 9.72 -6.02 -9.81
N ARG A 338 10.76 -6.75 -9.38
CA ARG A 338 11.35 -6.57 -8.04
C ARG A 338 11.89 -5.15 -7.84
N ARG A 339 12.48 -4.54 -8.87
CA ARG A 339 12.95 -3.14 -8.80
C ARG A 339 11.83 -2.15 -8.50
N ALA A 340 10.58 -2.42 -8.86
CA ALA A 340 9.46 -1.56 -8.52
C ALA A 340 9.22 -1.49 -7.00
N PHE A 341 9.40 -2.61 -6.29
CA PHE A 341 9.28 -2.68 -4.83
C PHE A 341 10.40 -1.96 -4.09
N ASP A 342 11.61 -1.90 -4.68
CA ASP A 342 12.73 -1.16 -4.09
C ASP A 342 12.72 0.33 -4.49
N ASN A 343 11.98 0.70 -5.53
CA ASN A 343 11.97 2.06 -6.05
C ASN A 343 11.09 2.98 -5.20
N ILE A 344 11.73 3.84 -4.42
CA ILE A 344 11.04 4.84 -3.59
C ILE A 344 11.00 6.24 -4.19
N GLU A 345 11.51 6.42 -5.42
CA GLU A 345 11.65 7.75 -6.03
C GLU A 345 10.32 8.51 -6.11
N PHE A 346 9.22 7.78 -6.31
CA PHE A 346 7.91 8.41 -6.35
C PHE A 346 7.46 8.89 -4.96
N LEU A 347 7.89 8.30 -3.84
CA LEU A 347 7.46 8.66 -2.49
C LEU A 347 8.13 9.92 -1.91
N MET A 348 9.03 10.58 -2.65
CA MET A 348 9.85 11.67 -2.14
C MET A 348 9.70 12.99 -2.91
N PRO A 349 9.99 14.14 -2.26
CA PRO A 349 10.08 15.44 -2.91
C PRO A 349 11.10 15.46 -4.06
N GLU A 350 10.90 16.36 -5.05
CA GLU A 350 11.79 16.50 -6.22
C GLU A 350 13.25 16.81 -5.87
N ASP A 351 13.50 17.57 -4.80
CA ASP A 351 14.85 17.90 -4.35
C ASP A 351 15.60 16.71 -3.73
N GLU A 352 14.87 15.71 -3.21
CA GLU A 352 15.45 14.46 -2.70
C GLU A 352 15.80 13.47 -3.81
N LYS A 353 15.06 13.47 -4.93
CA LYS A 353 15.26 12.52 -6.04
C LYS A 353 16.68 12.53 -6.60
N ARG A 354 17.34 13.70 -6.62
CA ARG A 354 18.75 13.78 -7.05
C ARG A 354 19.67 12.96 -6.14
N ARG A 355 19.53 13.09 -4.83
CA ARG A 355 20.33 12.34 -3.85
C ARG A 355 20.04 10.85 -3.91
N TYR A 356 18.77 10.48 -4.10
CA TYR A 356 18.38 9.09 -4.31
C TYR A 356 19.05 8.48 -5.55
N ARG A 357 19.05 9.18 -6.69
CA ARG A 357 19.69 8.69 -7.93
C ARG A 357 21.21 8.51 -7.83
N GLU A 358 21.87 9.21 -6.91
CA GLU A 358 23.33 9.09 -6.66
C GLU A 358 23.68 7.82 -5.87
N ASP A 359 22.82 7.37 -4.95
CA ASP A 359 22.96 6.16 -4.13
C ASP A 359 21.58 5.53 -3.85
N PRO A 360 20.95 4.85 -4.84
CA PRO A 360 19.57 4.37 -4.68
C PRO A 360 19.41 3.39 -3.52
N THR A 361 20.34 2.43 -3.40
CA THR A 361 20.30 1.38 -2.38
C THR A 361 20.54 1.94 -0.98
N GLY A 362 21.61 2.72 -0.78
CA GLY A 362 21.90 3.30 0.53
C GLY A 362 20.87 4.34 0.95
N TYR A 363 20.38 5.16 0.01
CA TYR A 363 19.31 6.12 0.30
C TYR A 363 18.01 5.42 0.67
N ALA A 364 17.61 4.36 -0.05
CA ALA A 364 16.41 3.60 0.27
C ALA A 364 16.49 2.94 1.65
N ALA A 365 17.65 2.36 2.01
CA ALA A 365 17.86 1.79 3.35
C ALA A 365 17.68 2.83 4.46
N ARG A 366 18.31 4.01 4.32
CA ARG A 366 18.17 5.14 5.25
C ARG A 366 16.75 5.70 5.28
N TYR A 367 16.10 5.79 4.12
CA TYR A 367 14.72 6.25 4.00
C TYR A 367 13.78 5.34 4.80
N TRP A 368 13.83 4.03 4.57
CA TRP A 368 12.98 3.09 5.30
C TRP A 368 13.26 3.10 6.81
N THR A 369 14.53 3.15 7.21
CA THR A 369 14.89 3.27 8.65
C THR A 369 14.26 4.51 9.28
N SER A 370 14.30 5.67 8.60
CA SER A 370 13.64 6.90 9.11
C SER A 370 12.12 6.86 9.13
N LYS A 371 11.53 5.96 8.34
CA LYS A 371 10.08 5.77 8.26
C LYS A 371 9.60 4.60 9.11
N ASP A 372 10.51 3.95 9.83
CA ASP A 372 10.20 2.82 10.68
C ASP A 372 9.49 3.30 11.96
N PRO A 373 8.21 2.96 12.17
CA PRO A 373 7.52 3.31 13.40
C PRO A 373 8.00 2.44 14.58
N ARG A 374 8.57 1.25 14.35
CA ARG A 374 9.01 0.32 15.39
C ARG A 374 10.25 -0.47 14.96
N TYR A 375 11.37 -0.23 15.64
CA TYR A 375 12.58 -1.03 15.42
C TYR A 375 12.55 -2.40 16.13
N LEU A 376 11.59 -2.59 17.05
CA LEU A 376 11.43 -3.83 17.82
C LEU A 376 10.96 -5.00 16.96
N THR A 377 10.14 -4.74 15.94
CA THR A 377 9.66 -5.75 15.00
C THR A 377 10.78 -6.17 14.04
N PRO A 378 10.73 -7.41 13.51
CA PRO A 378 11.74 -7.89 12.56
C PRO A 378 11.54 -7.33 11.14
N TYR A 379 10.48 -6.55 10.92
CA TYR A 379 10.11 -5.92 9.66
C TYR A 379 9.77 -4.46 9.90
N ASN A 380 9.85 -3.65 8.85
CA ASN A 380 9.46 -2.24 8.89
C ASN A 380 8.02 -2.10 8.40
N GLU A 381 7.11 -1.64 9.25
CA GLU A 381 5.66 -1.59 8.93
C GLU A 381 5.36 -0.68 7.76
N ARG A 382 6.01 0.48 7.66
CA ARG A 382 5.81 1.39 6.53
C ARG A 382 6.27 0.73 5.22
N LYS A 383 7.42 0.07 5.22
CA LYS A 383 7.96 -0.62 4.05
C LYS A 383 7.06 -1.78 3.62
N LEU A 384 6.53 -2.52 4.59
CA LEU A 384 5.58 -3.59 4.34
C LEU A 384 4.26 -3.08 3.76
N GLU A 385 3.74 -1.97 4.28
CA GLU A 385 2.57 -1.29 3.70
C GLU A 385 2.85 -0.81 2.26
N HIS A 386 4.07 -0.35 1.95
CA HIS A 386 4.44 0.00 0.57
C HIS A 386 4.33 -1.21 -0.37
N TYR A 387 4.86 -2.37 0.04
CA TYR A 387 4.76 -3.61 -0.73
C TYR A 387 3.31 -4.03 -0.93
N SER A 388 2.51 -3.92 0.13
CA SER A 388 1.08 -4.17 0.10
C SER A 388 0.35 -3.24 -0.88
N ARG A 389 0.64 -1.93 -0.86
CA ARG A 389 0.02 -0.96 -1.77
C ARG A 389 0.44 -1.15 -3.22
N LEU A 390 1.71 -1.49 -3.51
CA LEU A 390 2.17 -1.81 -4.87
C LEU A 390 1.42 -3.02 -5.42
N THR A 391 1.40 -4.11 -4.65
CA THR A 391 0.66 -5.33 -5.02
C THR A 391 -0.80 -5.03 -5.26
N TYR A 392 -1.42 -4.21 -4.39
CA TYR A 392 -2.82 -3.86 -4.52
C TYR A 392 -3.11 -2.96 -5.73
N ALA A 393 -2.24 -1.99 -6.00
CA ALA A 393 -2.35 -1.13 -7.17
C ALA A 393 -2.25 -1.94 -8.46
N ASP A 394 -1.30 -2.88 -8.52
CA ASP A 394 -1.08 -3.73 -9.68
C ASP A 394 -2.24 -4.69 -9.95
N LEU A 395 -2.74 -5.34 -8.88
CA LEU A 395 -3.91 -6.22 -8.95
C LEU A 395 -5.16 -5.50 -9.48
N LEU A 396 -5.38 -4.24 -9.09
CA LEU A 396 -6.62 -3.53 -9.41
C LEU A 396 -6.56 -2.67 -10.67
N TYR A 397 -5.38 -2.15 -11.01
CA TYR A 397 -5.24 -1.12 -12.04
C TYR A 397 -4.21 -1.50 -13.12
N GLY A 398 -3.57 -2.67 -13.01
CA GLY A 398 -2.69 -3.18 -14.05
C GLY A 398 -3.45 -3.70 -15.26
N SER A 399 -2.78 -3.73 -16.41
CA SER A 399 -3.23 -4.38 -17.64
C SER A 399 -2.04 -5.08 -18.30
N GLU A 400 -2.07 -6.41 -18.28
CA GLU A 400 -1.05 -7.25 -18.95
C GLU A 400 -1.07 -7.01 -20.47
N GLU A 401 -2.26 -6.87 -21.06
CA GLU A 401 -2.47 -6.61 -22.49
C GLU A 401 -1.75 -5.33 -22.96
N MET A 402 -1.72 -4.30 -22.12
CA MET A 402 -1.10 -3.02 -22.42
C MET A 402 0.33 -2.87 -21.90
N ASP A 403 0.90 -3.94 -21.32
CA ASP A 403 2.19 -3.92 -20.61
C ASP A 403 2.25 -2.76 -19.59
N LEU A 404 1.12 -2.54 -18.91
CA LEU A 404 0.93 -1.42 -17.99
C LEU A 404 0.78 -1.95 -16.56
N ARG A 405 1.75 -1.66 -15.71
CA ARG A 405 1.67 -2.01 -14.29
C ARG A 405 0.71 -1.08 -13.58
N GLY A 406 -0.02 -1.61 -12.60
CA GLY A 406 -1.06 -0.81 -11.94
C GLY A 406 -0.51 0.37 -11.16
N TRP A 407 0.69 0.24 -10.56
CA TRP A 407 1.37 1.35 -9.89
C TRP A 407 1.83 2.47 -10.83
N ASP A 408 1.92 2.21 -12.14
CA ASP A 408 2.24 3.23 -13.16
C ASP A 408 0.98 3.98 -13.64
N THR A 409 -0.22 3.51 -13.28
CA THR A 409 -1.46 4.25 -13.52
C THR A 409 -1.63 5.41 -12.56
N GLU A 410 -2.41 6.43 -12.95
CA GLU A 410 -2.69 7.57 -12.07
C GLU A 410 -3.28 7.12 -10.72
N ARG A 411 -4.27 6.24 -10.74
CA ARG A 411 -4.91 5.71 -9.53
C ARG A 411 -4.00 4.84 -8.69
N GLY A 412 -3.26 3.93 -9.32
CA GLY A 412 -2.31 3.10 -8.59
C GLY A 412 -1.23 3.95 -7.95
N SER A 413 -0.69 4.95 -8.64
CA SER A 413 0.32 5.84 -8.06
C SER A 413 -0.21 6.62 -6.84
N ILE A 414 -1.48 7.05 -6.86
CA ILE A 414 -2.16 7.69 -5.72
C ILE A 414 -2.35 6.69 -4.58
N LEU A 415 -2.81 5.47 -4.88
CA LEU A 415 -2.98 4.40 -3.91
C LEU A 415 -1.65 4.05 -3.22
N VAL A 416 -0.53 4.00 -3.94
CA VAL A 416 0.78 3.67 -3.34
C VAL A 416 1.26 4.79 -2.40
N ARG A 417 0.99 6.05 -2.73
CA ARG A 417 1.37 7.22 -1.90
C ARG A 417 0.51 7.37 -0.65
N TYR A 418 -0.79 7.15 -0.75
CA TYR A 418 -1.72 7.55 0.32
C TYR A 418 -2.48 6.38 0.93
N GLY A 419 -2.41 5.18 0.34
CA GLY A 419 -3.17 4.01 0.76
C GLY A 419 -4.62 4.07 0.30
N VAL A 420 -5.44 3.18 0.86
CA VAL A 420 -6.89 3.16 0.60
C VAL A 420 -7.51 4.45 1.16
N PRO A 421 -8.35 5.16 0.38
CA PRO A 421 -8.99 6.38 0.85
C PRO A 421 -9.94 6.11 2.02
N GLN A 422 -10.14 7.12 2.87
CA GLN A 422 -11.11 7.07 3.98
C GLN A 422 -12.55 7.08 3.45
N GLY A 423 -12.78 7.76 2.34
CA GLY A 423 -14.03 7.73 1.58
C GLY A 423 -13.78 7.38 0.11
N ASP A 424 -14.54 6.42 -0.41
CA ASP A 424 -14.57 6.05 -1.83
C ASP A 424 -16.02 6.12 -2.31
N VAL A 425 -16.34 7.08 -3.19
CA VAL A 425 -17.71 7.26 -3.71
C VAL A 425 -17.70 7.30 -5.23
N VAL A 426 -18.61 6.55 -5.85
CA VAL A 426 -18.87 6.60 -7.29
C VAL A 426 -20.16 7.36 -7.53
N ILE A 427 -20.11 8.37 -8.39
CA ILE A 427 -21.27 9.18 -8.77
C ILE A 427 -21.69 8.79 -10.18
N ILE A 428 -22.93 8.32 -10.28
CA ILE A 428 -23.57 8.02 -11.56
C ILE A 428 -24.57 9.14 -11.87
N PRO A 429 -24.27 10.02 -12.84
CA PRO A 429 -25.22 11.03 -13.25
C PRO A 429 -26.40 10.42 -14.01
N LYS A 430 -27.56 11.11 -13.97
CA LYS A 430 -28.70 10.76 -14.81
C LYS A 430 -28.46 11.27 -16.23
N SER A 431 -28.61 10.39 -17.22
CA SER A 431 -28.49 10.79 -18.62
C SER A 431 -29.76 11.48 -19.16
N THR A 432 -29.58 12.34 -20.17
CA THR A 432 -30.64 13.07 -20.88
C THR A 432 -31.02 12.44 -22.22
N SER A 433 -30.28 11.44 -22.72
CA SER A 433 -30.52 10.84 -24.05
C SER A 433 -31.51 9.67 -23.99
N GLY A 434 -32.81 9.97 -24.04
CA GLY A 434 -33.80 8.92 -24.27
C GLY A 434 -35.29 9.24 -24.19
N VAL A 435 -35.70 10.43 -23.73
CA VAL A 435 -37.12 10.83 -23.78
C VAL A 435 -37.25 12.25 -24.32
N GLN A 436 -37.10 12.41 -25.64
CA GLN A 436 -38.09 13.26 -26.31
C GLN A 436 -39.42 12.53 -26.15
N ARG A 437 -40.39 13.15 -25.48
CA ARG A 437 -41.78 12.73 -25.51
C ARG A 437 -42.23 12.59 -26.96
N GLY A 438 -42.12 11.39 -27.52
CA GLY A 438 -42.92 10.98 -28.65
C GLY A 438 -44.38 11.12 -28.26
N ALA A 439 -45.14 11.82 -29.08
CA ALA A 439 -46.57 12.06 -28.88
C ALA A 439 -47.33 10.77 -28.53
N PRO A 440 -48.41 10.85 -27.72
CA PRO A 440 -49.16 9.68 -27.31
C PRO A 440 -49.74 8.97 -28.54
N GLY A 441 -49.27 7.75 -28.80
CA GLY A 441 -49.94 6.82 -29.69
C GLY A 441 -51.33 6.54 -29.11
N GLN A 442 -52.36 7.08 -29.75
CA GLN A 442 -53.74 6.76 -29.42
C GLN A 442 -54.00 5.27 -29.64
N ASN A 443 -54.69 4.69 -28.66
CA ASN A 443 -55.43 3.43 -28.65
C ASN A 443 -54.70 2.26 -27.96
N GLY A 444 -55.31 1.84 -26.85
CA GLY A 444 -54.85 0.81 -25.94
C GLY A 444 -54.64 -0.54 -26.61
N VAL A 445 -53.37 -0.86 -26.83
CA VAL A 445 -52.90 -2.20 -27.14
C VAL A 445 -52.13 -2.71 -25.92
N ASP A 446 -52.50 -3.91 -25.49
CA ASP A 446 -52.00 -4.59 -24.30
C ASP A 446 -50.52 -4.95 -24.45
N GLN A 447 -49.68 -4.60 -23.46
CA GLN A 447 -48.22 -4.56 -23.59
C GLN A 447 -47.51 -5.92 -23.43
N ASN A 448 -48.26 -7.03 -23.30
CA ASN A 448 -47.75 -8.32 -22.82
C ASN A 448 -47.73 -9.49 -23.83
N ASP A 449 -47.87 -9.28 -25.14
CA ASP A 449 -47.80 -10.38 -26.14
C ASP A 449 -46.56 -10.26 -27.07
N PRO A 450 -45.61 -11.21 -27.03
CA PRO A 450 -44.38 -11.20 -27.82
C PRO A 450 -44.50 -11.77 -29.25
N THR A 451 -45.70 -12.09 -29.74
CA THR A 451 -45.85 -12.88 -30.99
C THR A 451 -46.21 -12.12 -32.27
N GLN A 452 -46.24 -10.77 -32.29
CA GLN A 452 -46.60 -10.03 -33.52
C GLN A 452 -45.39 -9.46 -34.28
N PRO A 453 -45.18 -9.84 -35.56
CA PRO A 453 -44.08 -9.34 -36.38
C PRO A 453 -44.52 -8.14 -37.23
N GLY A 454 -43.88 -6.98 -37.06
CA GLY A 454 -44.02 -5.90 -38.04
C GLY A 454 -43.67 -4.48 -37.58
N THR A 455 -42.40 -4.17 -37.36
CA THR A 455 -41.89 -2.80 -37.60
C THR A 455 -40.38 -2.84 -37.90
N ARG A 456 -40.01 -2.44 -39.13
CA ARG A 456 -38.62 -2.38 -39.62
C ARG A 456 -37.97 -1.03 -39.30
N LEU A 457 -36.72 -1.11 -38.84
CA LEU A 457 -35.57 -0.21 -39.02
C LEU A 457 -35.73 1.29 -38.69
N VAL A 458 -35.56 1.61 -37.41
CA VAL A 458 -34.89 2.82 -36.89
C VAL A 458 -34.10 2.35 -35.67
N LEU A 459 -32.86 2.83 -35.48
CA LEU A 459 -31.98 2.54 -34.33
C LEU A 459 -32.73 2.66 -32.99
N GLN A 460 -33.28 1.53 -32.52
CA GLN A 460 -33.70 1.30 -31.14
C GLN A 460 -32.55 0.61 -30.44
N VAL A 461 -31.62 1.40 -29.91
CA VAL A 461 -30.85 0.93 -28.77
C VAL A 461 -31.73 1.13 -27.54
N ALA A 462 -31.84 0.08 -26.73
CA ALA A 462 -32.48 0.04 -25.42
C ALA A 462 -34.00 0.22 -25.41
N GLN A 463 -34.71 -0.91 -25.46
CA GLN A 463 -35.71 -1.28 -24.44
C GLN A 463 -36.33 -2.65 -24.81
N ARG A 464 -35.73 -3.72 -24.28
CA ARG A 464 -36.37 -4.97 -23.81
C ARG A 464 -35.31 -6.04 -23.52
N GLY A 465 -35.07 -6.34 -22.24
CA GLY A 465 -34.48 -7.61 -21.80
C GLY A 465 -32.96 -7.78 -21.85
N THR A 466 -32.19 -6.75 -22.23
CA THR A 466 -30.72 -6.75 -22.19
C THR A 466 -30.22 -5.94 -20.98
N ASP A 467 -29.10 -6.35 -20.36
CA ASP A 467 -28.38 -5.68 -19.24
C ASP A 467 -27.85 -4.26 -19.61
N PHE A 468 -28.36 -3.62 -20.67
CA PHE A 468 -27.70 -2.54 -21.40
C PHE A 468 -28.67 -1.42 -21.80
N ASP A 469 -28.35 -0.18 -21.40
CA ASP A 469 -28.96 1.04 -21.92
C ASP A 469 -27.85 2.05 -22.28
N LEU A 470 -27.62 2.31 -23.58
CA LEU A 470 -26.65 3.32 -24.04
C LEU A 470 -27.09 4.74 -23.68
N GLY A 471 -28.40 4.95 -23.53
CA GLY A 471 -29.01 6.24 -23.32
C GLY A 471 -28.97 6.68 -21.86
N ASP A 472 -28.99 5.76 -20.89
CA ASP A 472 -29.05 6.11 -19.46
C ASP A 472 -27.68 6.37 -18.80
N GLU A 473 -26.59 6.31 -19.57
CA GLU A 473 -25.24 6.05 -19.05
C GLU A 473 -24.20 7.17 -19.34
N ALA A 474 -24.32 8.34 -18.69
CA ALA A 474 -23.36 9.47 -18.77
C ALA A 474 -22.00 9.23 -18.02
N ASN A 475 -20.95 10.03 -18.22
CA ASN A 475 -19.62 9.91 -17.56
C ASN A 475 -19.73 9.65 -16.03
N THR A 476 -19.05 8.63 -15.48
CA THR A 476 -19.08 8.37 -14.02
C THR A 476 -17.89 9.02 -13.33
N PHE A 477 -18.10 9.55 -12.13
CA PHE A 477 -17.03 10.12 -11.33
C PHE A 477 -16.69 9.21 -10.16
N ASN A 478 -15.42 9.11 -9.81
CA ASN A 478 -15.00 8.44 -8.59
C ASN A 478 -14.23 9.43 -7.72
N ILE A 479 -14.66 9.61 -6.48
CA ILE A 479 -14.08 10.55 -5.53
C ILE A 479 -13.40 9.74 -4.44
N TRP A 480 -12.10 9.96 -4.28
CA TRP A 480 -11.30 9.43 -3.19
C TRP A 480 -11.02 10.54 -2.19
N ASP A 481 -11.47 10.35 -0.96
CA ASP A 481 -11.36 11.29 0.15
C ASP A 481 -10.34 10.79 1.18
N TYR A 482 -9.33 11.61 1.47
CA TYR A 482 -8.30 11.36 2.48
C TYR A 482 -8.42 12.33 3.69
N GLY A 483 -9.53 13.04 3.80
CA GLY A 483 -9.80 14.06 4.82
C GLY A 483 -9.32 15.45 4.35
N ASP A 484 -8.00 15.67 4.36
CA ASP A 484 -7.43 16.99 4.07
C ASP A 484 -7.35 17.32 2.56
N PHE A 485 -7.44 16.29 1.71
CA PHE A 485 -7.40 16.43 0.26
C PHE A 485 -8.17 15.29 -0.42
N LYS A 486 -8.55 15.54 -1.66
CA LYS A 486 -9.37 14.63 -2.47
C LYS A 486 -8.79 14.48 -3.86
N PHE A 487 -9.00 13.30 -4.43
CA PHE A 487 -8.76 13.03 -5.85
C PHE A 487 -10.09 12.72 -6.50
N VAL A 488 -10.35 13.35 -7.65
CA VAL A 488 -11.56 13.14 -8.42
C VAL A 488 -11.17 12.59 -9.77
N PHE A 489 -11.71 11.42 -10.06
CA PHE A 489 -11.53 10.72 -11.31
C PHE A 489 -12.82 10.71 -12.12
N GLU A 490 -12.68 10.53 -13.42
CA GLU A 490 -13.75 10.27 -14.38
C GLU A 490 -13.49 8.97 -15.15
N ASP A 491 -14.53 8.20 -15.43
CA ASP A 491 -14.50 7.05 -16.32
C ASP A 491 -15.40 7.36 -17.52
N PRO A 492 -14.84 8.06 -18.54
CA PRO A 492 -15.59 8.50 -19.70
C PRO A 492 -16.05 7.32 -20.56
N PHE A 493 -15.43 6.16 -20.40
CA PHE A 493 -15.72 4.96 -21.15
C PHE A 493 -16.39 3.89 -20.30
N ARG A 494 -16.80 4.10 -19.06
CA ARG A 494 -17.54 3.11 -18.24
C ARG A 494 -16.97 1.68 -18.27
N ASN A 495 -15.67 1.56 -18.49
CA ASN A 495 -14.95 0.30 -18.62
C ASN A 495 -14.23 -0.06 -17.32
N GLY A 496 -14.21 0.86 -16.36
CA GLY A 496 -13.48 0.74 -15.11
C GLY A 496 -12.11 1.43 -15.15
N GLU A 497 -11.80 2.21 -16.18
CA GLU A 497 -10.53 2.92 -16.33
C GLU A 497 -10.72 4.40 -15.99
N TYR A 498 -10.74 4.67 -14.69
CA TYR A 498 -10.81 6.04 -14.17
C TYR A 498 -9.48 6.79 -14.43
N ARG A 499 -9.59 8.04 -14.88
CA ARG A 499 -8.50 9.03 -15.02
C ARG A 499 -8.81 10.31 -14.24
N MET A 500 -7.81 11.13 -13.93
CA MET A 500 -8.02 12.40 -13.21
C MET A 500 -8.93 13.36 -13.98
N PHE A 501 -9.93 13.92 -13.28
CA PHE A 501 -10.87 14.87 -13.88
C PHE A 501 -10.23 16.24 -14.13
N SER A 502 -10.34 16.74 -15.36
CA SER A 502 -9.82 18.06 -15.74
C SER A 502 -10.75 18.76 -16.74
N PRO A 503 -11.30 19.95 -16.43
CA PRO A 503 -12.18 20.72 -17.32
C PRO A 503 -11.41 21.37 -18.49
N SER A 504 -12.11 21.90 -19.49
CA SER A 504 -11.45 22.40 -20.72
C SER A 504 -10.89 23.79 -20.49
N ALA A 505 -9.87 24.17 -21.27
CA ALA A 505 -9.36 25.54 -21.22
C ALA A 505 -10.46 26.56 -21.60
N ALA A 506 -11.40 26.17 -22.46
CA ALA A 506 -12.56 26.99 -22.79
C ALA A 506 -13.51 27.12 -21.60
N ASP A 507 -13.83 26.02 -20.90
CA ASP A 507 -14.67 26.02 -19.69
C ASP A 507 -14.07 26.89 -18.57
N LEU A 508 -12.77 26.77 -18.34
CA LEU A 508 -12.02 27.58 -17.37
C LEU A 508 -12.00 29.07 -17.77
N SER A 509 -11.85 29.37 -19.06
CA SER A 509 -11.73 30.76 -19.57
C SER A 509 -13.06 31.51 -19.67
N GLN A 510 -14.17 30.81 -19.87
CA GLN A 510 -15.50 31.42 -20.02
C GLN A 510 -16.13 31.78 -18.66
N GLY A 511 -15.50 31.39 -17.54
CA GLY A 511 -16.07 31.59 -16.20
C GLY A 511 -17.43 30.91 -16.03
N ALA A 512 -17.75 29.94 -16.90
CA ALA A 512 -19.08 29.34 -16.99
C ALA A 512 -19.45 28.59 -15.72
N VAL A 513 -18.45 28.20 -14.91
CA VAL A 513 -18.65 27.50 -13.65
C VAL A 513 -17.50 27.84 -12.67
N PRO A 514 -17.60 28.90 -11.84
CA PRO A 514 -16.57 29.36 -10.88
C PRO A 514 -16.00 28.31 -9.89
N TRP A 515 -16.62 27.13 -9.79
CA TRP A 515 -16.35 26.09 -8.80
C TRP A 515 -15.84 24.77 -9.41
N VAL A 516 -15.52 24.71 -10.71
CA VAL A 516 -14.94 23.52 -11.34
C VAL A 516 -13.41 23.56 -11.23
N ASN A 517 -12.86 22.63 -10.47
CA ASN A 517 -11.43 22.51 -10.25
C ASN A 517 -10.75 21.61 -11.30
N ASP A 518 -9.53 21.96 -11.68
CA ASP A 518 -8.65 21.05 -12.44
C ASP A 518 -7.95 20.11 -11.46
N TYR A 519 -8.46 18.88 -11.33
CA TYR A 519 -7.91 17.92 -10.38
C TYR A 519 -6.57 17.34 -10.82
N THR A 520 -6.21 17.41 -12.10
CA THR A 520 -4.83 17.11 -12.54
C THR A 520 -3.85 18.10 -11.90
N ILE A 521 -4.18 19.40 -11.87
CA ILE A 521 -3.33 20.42 -11.23
C ILE A 521 -3.37 20.28 -9.71
N LYS A 522 -4.56 20.12 -9.10
CA LYS A 522 -4.67 19.94 -7.65
C LYS A 522 -3.89 18.71 -7.17
N ALA A 523 -3.97 17.58 -7.88
CA ALA A 523 -3.20 16.39 -7.54
C ALA A 523 -1.69 16.64 -7.59
N ALA A 524 -1.19 17.30 -8.64
CA ALA A 524 0.21 17.65 -8.74
C ALA A 524 0.68 18.61 -7.62
N GLU A 525 -0.18 19.52 -7.17
CA GLU A 525 0.08 20.38 -6.02
C GLU A 525 0.09 19.59 -4.71
N THR A 526 -0.89 18.72 -4.49
CA THR A 526 -0.98 17.84 -3.32
C THR A 526 0.24 16.93 -3.23
N ILE A 527 0.61 16.25 -4.32
CA ILE A 527 1.80 15.37 -4.37
C ILE A 527 3.08 16.15 -4.08
N ARG A 528 3.18 17.40 -4.54
CA ARG A 528 4.35 18.24 -4.25
C ARG A 528 4.45 18.63 -2.76
N ARG A 529 3.31 18.90 -2.11
CA ARG A 529 3.26 19.30 -0.69
C ARG A 529 3.35 18.10 0.24
N THR A 530 2.71 17.00 -0.13
CA THR A 530 2.60 15.77 0.64
C THR A 530 2.90 14.60 -0.30
N PRO A 531 4.19 14.26 -0.54
CA PRO A 531 4.57 13.20 -1.48
C PRO A 531 4.10 11.80 -1.07
N ASP A 532 4.00 11.55 0.23
CA ASP A 532 3.63 10.27 0.82
C ASP A 532 2.88 10.50 2.15
N ARG A 533 1.91 9.64 2.46
CA ARG A 533 1.23 9.59 3.76
C ARG A 533 1.10 8.16 4.26
N TYR A 534 1.46 7.98 5.52
CA TYR A 534 1.25 6.74 6.27
C TYR A 534 1.04 7.07 7.73
N ASP A 535 -0.16 6.76 8.20
CA ASP A 535 -0.55 6.93 9.59
C ASP A 535 -0.45 5.55 10.25
N TYR A 536 0.56 5.37 11.10
CA TYR A 536 0.79 4.13 11.81
C TYR A 536 -0.08 4.07 13.08
N GLU A 537 -0.86 3.02 13.21
CA GLU A 537 -1.62 2.70 14.41
C GLU A 537 -0.98 1.51 15.12
N ALA A 538 -0.53 1.72 16.35
CA ALA A 538 0.07 0.64 17.14
C ALA A 538 -0.97 -0.42 17.50
N PRO A 539 -0.60 -1.72 17.53
CA PRO A 539 -1.50 -2.75 18.00
C PRO A 539 -1.77 -2.56 19.51
N GLY A 540 -3.03 -2.70 19.90
CA GLY A 540 -3.45 -2.63 21.29
C GLY A 540 -3.32 -1.24 21.92
N ARG A 541 -3.06 -1.20 23.23
CA ARG A 541 -2.98 0.05 24.00
C ARG A 541 -1.57 0.63 23.95
N GLN A 542 -1.45 1.87 23.48
CA GLN A 542 -0.20 2.61 23.57
C GLN A 542 0.01 3.17 24.98
N ILE A 543 1.22 3.02 25.53
CA ILE A 543 1.63 3.61 26.81
C ILE A 543 2.91 4.44 26.65
N GLU A 544 3.14 5.37 27.58
CA GLU A 544 4.40 6.08 27.70
C GLU A 544 5.32 5.36 28.68
N LEU A 545 6.62 5.33 28.35
CA LEU A 545 7.65 4.81 29.25
C LEU A 545 8.49 5.99 29.77
N PRO A 546 8.51 6.23 31.09
CA PRO A 546 9.56 7.04 31.67
C PRO A 546 10.91 6.45 31.29
N TYR A 547 11.78 7.26 30.71
CA TYR A 547 13.14 6.82 30.40
C TYR A 547 14.12 7.96 30.53
N LEU A 548 15.41 7.61 30.59
CA LEU A 548 16.49 8.54 30.84
C LEU A 548 17.79 8.01 30.24
N VAL A 549 18.43 8.81 29.40
CA VAL A 549 19.74 8.48 28.80
C VAL A 549 20.83 9.31 29.45
N SER A 550 21.93 8.66 29.82
CA SER A 550 23.15 9.31 30.35
C SER A 550 24.37 8.77 29.64
N ALA A 551 25.23 9.67 29.13
CA ALA A 551 26.47 9.34 28.44
C ALA A 551 27.69 9.34 29.37
N PHE A 552 28.51 8.30 29.26
CA PHE A 552 29.78 8.13 29.97
C PHE A 552 30.91 7.80 28.98
N ARG A 553 32.16 7.95 29.42
CA ARG A 553 33.32 7.57 28.59
C ARG A 553 33.35 6.05 28.43
N GLY A 554 33.38 5.59 27.18
CA GLY A 554 33.54 4.19 26.82
C GLY A 554 34.98 3.83 26.50
N SER A 555 35.18 2.67 25.88
CA SER A 555 36.49 2.18 25.44
C SER A 555 36.89 2.73 24.06
N ALA A 556 38.17 3.07 23.88
CA ALA A 556 38.73 3.40 22.57
C ALA A 556 38.01 4.56 21.82
N GLY A 557 37.73 5.66 22.53
CA GLY A 557 37.12 6.86 21.93
C GLY A 557 35.60 6.82 21.80
N SER A 558 34.94 5.77 22.25
CA SER A 558 33.48 5.68 22.30
C SER A 558 32.90 6.29 23.57
N ALA A 559 31.57 6.38 23.61
CA ALA A 559 30.79 6.63 24.81
C ALA A 559 29.91 5.42 25.13
N ASP A 560 29.75 5.15 26.42
CA ASP A 560 28.74 4.23 26.94
C ASP A 560 27.47 5.02 27.25
N LEU A 561 26.40 4.75 26.52
CA LEU A 561 25.08 5.26 26.81
C LEU A 561 24.36 4.30 27.73
N VAL A 562 23.99 4.79 28.90
CA VAL A 562 23.13 4.07 29.84
C VAL A 562 21.71 4.56 29.62
N VAL A 563 20.86 3.67 29.10
CA VAL A 563 19.46 3.91 28.78
C VAL A 563 18.61 3.23 29.85
N ASN A 564 18.11 4.03 30.78
CA ASN A 564 17.29 3.58 31.89
C ASN A 564 15.84 3.82 31.54
N TYR A 565 14.96 2.86 31.78
CA TYR A 565 13.54 3.01 31.48
C TYR A 565 12.67 2.31 32.51
N GLY A 566 11.41 2.72 32.56
CA GLY A 566 10.43 2.18 33.48
C GLY A 566 9.13 1.81 32.76
N ILE A 567 8.53 0.70 33.18
CA ILE A 567 7.24 0.20 32.70
C ILE A 567 6.20 0.43 33.80
N PRO A 568 5.17 1.25 33.56
CA PRO A 568 4.10 1.47 34.53
C PRO A 568 3.33 0.19 34.86
N ILE A 569 3.13 -0.09 36.15
CA ILE A 569 2.42 -1.26 36.67
C ILE A 569 1.20 -0.79 37.47
N LEU A 570 0.01 -1.27 37.10
CA LEU A 570 -1.25 -0.88 37.74
C LEU A 570 -1.46 -1.56 39.10
N GLU A 571 -1.33 -2.88 39.15
CA GLU A 571 -1.49 -3.67 40.38
C GLU A 571 -0.51 -4.83 40.38
N PHE A 572 0.10 -5.09 41.54
CA PHE A 572 0.87 -6.30 41.79
C PHE A 572 0.58 -6.83 43.19
N GLY A 573 0.39 -8.14 43.31
CA GLY A 573 0.12 -8.77 44.60
C GLY A 573 1.39 -8.95 45.42
N ASN A 574 1.34 -8.66 46.73
CA ASN A 574 2.48 -8.80 47.66
C ASN A 574 2.93 -10.27 47.93
N GLN A 575 2.44 -11.26 47.17
CA GLN A 575 2.66 -12.70 47.44
C GLN A 575 3.52 -13.42 46.40
N GLY A 576 4.00 -12.76 45.34
CA GLY A 576 4.83 -13.38 44.31
C GLY A 576 6.13 -12.61 44.03
N ASP A 577 7.21 -13.33 43.76
CA ASP A 577 8.52 -12.75 43.38
C ASP A 577 8.51 -12.18 41.95
N MET A 578 7.48 -12.50 41.15
CA MET A 578 7.33 -12.05 39.76
C MET A 578 5.88 -11.76 39.39
N ILE A 579 5.68 -10.77 38.53
CA ILE A 579 4.44 -10.49 37.80
C ILE A 579 4.48 -11.28 36.49
N ASN A 580 3.50 -12.15 36.25
CA ASN A 580 3.44 -12.96 35.03
C ASN A 580 3.05 -12.13 33.80
N VAL A 581 4.05 -11.64 33.09
CA VAL A 581 3.92 -10.98 31.78
C VAL A 581 5.05 -11.48 30.89
N THR A 582 4.75 -11.77 29.61
CA THR A 582 5.78 -11.96 28.59
C THR A 582 5.75 -10.77 27.65
N ALA A 583 6.90 -10.15 27.46
CA ALA A 583 7.02 -8.96 26.63
C ALA A 583 8.38 -8.91 25.94
N ASN A 584 8.44 -8.24 24.81
CA ASN A 584 9.67 -7.89 24.13
C ASN A 584 10.02 -6.44 24.46
N ALA A 585 11.30 -6.18 24.71
CA ALA A 585 11.83 -4.84 24.90
C ALA A 585 13.04 -4.63 24.00
N GLY A 586 13.19 -3.39 23.52
CA GLY A 586 14.25 -3.00 22.61
C GLY A 586 14.86 -1.65 22.97
N THR A 587 16.18 -1.54 22.86
CA THR A 587 16.89 -0.26 22.86
C THR A 587 17.66 -0.12 21.55
N PHE A 588 17.47 1.00 20.86
CA PHE A 588 18.05 1.28 19.55
C PHE A 588 18.73 2.64 19.57
N VAL A 589 19.91 2.73 18.95
CA VAL A 589 20.64 3.99 18.76
C VAL A 589 20.85 4.20 17.28
N ILE A 590 20.35 5.32 16.76
CA ILE A 590 20.33 5.65 15.34
C ILE A 590 21.17 6.91 15.12
N SER A 591 22.06 6.92 14.14
CA SER A 591 22.87 8.10 13.80
C SER A 591 22.05 9.19 13.10
N GLU A 592 22.60 10.41 12.99
CA GLU A 592 22.02 11.45 12.12
C GLU A 592 21.86 11.00 10.66
N ASP A 593 22.77 10.13 10.18
CA ASP A 593 22.72 9.51 8.86
C ASP A 593 21.71 8.35 8.78
N ARG A 594 20.94 8.09 9.84
CA ARG A 594 19.89 7.04 9.91
C ARG A 594 20.42 5.61 9.86
N ASP A 595 21.66 5.41 10.26
CA ASP A 595 22.22 4.07 10.46
C ASP A 595 21.98 3.61 11.89
N ILE A 596 21.59 2.35 12.08
CA ILE A 596 21.50 1.76 13.42
C ILE A 596 22.93 1.50 13.93
N LEU A 597 23.37 2.30 14.90
CA LEU A 597 24.69 2.20 15.53
C LEU A 597 24.74 1.08 16.59
N ALA A 598 23.63 0.87 17.29
CA ALA A 598 23.50 -0.18 18.29
C ALA A 598 22.04 -0.62 18.43
N GLU A 599 21.83 -1.92 18.64
CA GLU A 599 20.54 -2.49 18.97
C GLU A 599 20.67 -3.55 20.09
N ARG A 600 19.68 -3.58 20.99
CA ARG A 600 19.52 -4.58 22.03
C ARG A 600 18.06 -4.98 22.07
N ARG A 601 17.76 -6.23 21.70
CA ARG A 601 16.43 -6.82 21.79
C ARG A 601 16.44 -7.94 22.83
N ARG A 602 15.41 -8.00 23.66
CA ARG A 602 15.26 -9.07 24.67
C ARG A 602 13.80 -9.40 24.92
N THR A 603 13.56 -10.67 25.22
CA THR A 603 12.26 -11.14 25.73
C THR A 603 12.33 -11.22 27.25
N ILE A 604 11.42 -10.52 27.91
CA ILE A 604 11.25 -10.47 29.35
C ILE A 604 10.24 -11.53 29.74
N TYR A 605 10.66 -12.48 30.59
CA TYR A 605 9.82 -13.54 31.14
C TYR A 605 9.49 -13.23 32.60
N GLY A 606 8.37 -12.54 32.80
CA GLY A 606 7.93 -12.05 34.09
C GLY A 606 8.71 -10.82 34.56
N LEU A 607 8.04 -9.95 35.31
CA LEU A 607 8.64 -8.75 35.90
C LEU A 607 8.95 -9.02 37.37
N ARG A 608 10.22 -9.00 37.77
CA ARG A 608 10.61 -9.25 39.15
C ARG A 608 10.14 -8.13 40.07
N THR A 609 9.56 -8.46 41.21
CA THR A 609 8.98 -7.47 42.13
C THR A 609 10.01 -6.65 42.90
N ASP A 610 11.27 -7.11 42.96
CA ASP A 610 12.40 -6.37 43.56
C ASP A 610 12.93 -5.21 42.69
N GLN A 611 12.49 -5.12 41.43
CA GLN A 611 12.77 -4.02 40.50
C GLN A 611 11.64 -2.97 40.47
N ILE A 612 10.64 -3.08 41.35
CA ILE A 612 9.51 -2.14 41.40
C ILE A 612 9.84 -0.98 42.33
N VAL A 613 9.72 0.23 41.81
CA VAL A 613 9.77 1.48 42.56
C VAL A 613 8.34 1.98 42.74
N GLN A 614 7.96 2.30 43.98
CA GLN A 614 6.64 2.79 44.33
C GLN A 614 6.66 4.31 44.46
N PHE A 615 5.71 4.98 43.81
CA PHE A 615 5.43 6.41 43.91
C PHE A 615 4.03 6.60 44.50
N GLU A 616 3.65 7.84 44.81
CA GLU A 616 2.34 8.14 45.39
C GLU A 616 1.17 7.71 44.47
N GLU A 617 1.31 7.95 43.16
CA GLU A 617 0.26 7.72 42.17
C GLU A 617 0.53 6.57 41.18
N ALA A 618 1.72 5.96 41.22
CA ALA A 618 2.12 4.93 40.26
C ALA A 618 3.16 3.95 40.82
N ASN A 619 3.24 2.77 40.22
CA ASN A 619 4.35 1.83 40.41
C ASN A 619 5.09 1.66 39.10
N LEU A 620 6.42 1.62 39.16
CA LEU A 620 7.28 1.52 37.99
C LEU A 620 8.21 0.33 38.14
N TRP A 621 8.11 -0.64 37.22
CA TRP A 621 9.15 -1.65 37.08
C TRP A 621 10.29 -1.05 36.26
N ILE A 622 11.50 -0.99 36.81
CA ILE A 622 12.64 -0.33 36.18
C ILE A 622 13.67 -1.31 35.64
N ASP A 623 14.31 -0.91 34.54
CA ASP A 623 15.44 -1.63 33.96
C ASP A 623 16.37 -0.66 33.24
N SER A 624 17.54 -1.15 32.85
CA SER A 624 18.61 -0.35 32.26
C SER A 624 19.41 -1.16 31.27
N GLU A 625 19.70 -0.55 30.13
CA GLU A 625 20.52 -1.13 29.07
C GLU A 625 21.74 -0.22 28.84
N THR A 626 22.91 -0.83 28.62
CA THR A 626 24.12 -0.08 28.27
C THR A 626 24.54 -0.41 26.85
N VAL A 627 24.72 0.61 26.04
CA VAL A 627 25.14 0.51 24.64
C VAL A 627 26.34 1.41 24.38
N THR A 628 27.35 0.89 23.69
CA THR A 628 28.57 1.64 23.38
C THR A 628 28.51 2.14 21.95
N VAL A 629 28.67 3.44 21.74
CA VAL A 629 28.50 4.12 20.45
C VAL A 629 29.54 5.24 20.27
N PRO A 630 29.85 5.66 19.03
CA PRO A 630 30.75 6.80 18.81
C PRO A 630 30.12 8.12 19.30
N PRO A 631 30.95 9.14 19.61
CA PRO A 631 30.46 10.49 19.90
C PRO A 631 29.74 11.12 18.71
N GLY A 632 28.81 12.05 18.99
CA GLY A 632 27.97 12.71 17.99
C GLY A 632 26.50 12.70 18.37
N LYS A 633 25.66 13.24 17.50
CA LYS A 633 24.21 13.27 17.69
C LYS A 633 23.59 11.95 17.25
N VAL A 634 22.67 11.45 18.07
CA VAL A 634 21.94 10.21 17.82
C VAL A 634 20.49 10.32 18.26
N ASP A 635 19.62 9.51 17.69
CA ASP A 635 18.31 9.20 18.24
C ASP A 635 18.37 7.91 19.05
N VAL A 636 17.88 7.95 20.29
CA VAL A 636 17.74 6.76 21.14
C VAL A 636 16.27 6.39 21.22
N SER A 637 15.92 5.18 20.77
CA SER A 637 14.58 4.59 20.86
C SER A 637 14.54 3.52 21.95
N VAL A 638 13.56 3.61 22.85
CA VAL A 638 13.19 2.53 23.78
C VAL A 638 11.80 2.04 23.40
N GLU A 639 11.69 0.75 23.16
CA GLU A 639 10.47 0.12 22.66
C GLU A 639 10.08 -1.06 23.54
N PHE A 640 8.78 -1.27 23.70
CA PHE A 640 8.20 -2.35 24.50
C PHE A 640 6.93 -2.86 23.84
N GLU A 641 6.73 -4.17 23.85
CA GLU A 641 5.51 -4.80 23.37
C GLU A 641 5.22 -6.07 24.17
N THR A 642 4.01 -6.20 24.71
CA THR A 642 3.55 -7.48 25.28
C THR A 642 3.41 -8.53 24.18
N THR A 643 3.75 -9.80 24.44
CA THR A 643 3.68 -10.87 23.42
C THR A 643 2.26 -11.09 22.86
N SER A 644 1.21 -10.69 23.58
CA SER A 644 -0.17 -10.70 23.08
C SER A 644 -0.50 -9.53 22.14
N GLY A 645 0.40 -8.57 21.93
CA GLY A 645 0.14 -7.32 21.20
C GLY A 645 -0.82 -6.37 21.93
N GLY A 646 -1.19 -6.65 23.18
CA GLY A 646 -2.19 -5.87 23.91
C GLY A 646 -1.69 -4.52 24.43
N THR A 647 -0.37 -4.33 24.55
CA THR A 647 0.25 -3.07 24.96
C THR A 647 1.56 -2.86 24.24
N VAL A 648 1.75 -1.65 23.71
CA VAL A 648 2.94 -1.22 22.98
C VAL A 648 3.42 0.12 23.51
N ALA A 649 4.72 0.35 23.49
CA ALA A 649 5.31 1.64 23.77
C ALA A 649 6.52 1.88 22.87
N VAL A 650 6.65 3.10 22.37
CA VAL A 650 7.80 3.58 21.61
C VAL A 650 8.14 4.96 22.14
N GLN A 651 9.38 5.17 22.55
CA GLN A 651 9.86 6.43 23.09
C GLN A 651 11.18 6.78 22.42
N ARG A 652 11.25 7.95 21.78
CA ARG A 652 12.43 8.41 21.03
C ARG A 652 12.91 9.76 21.54
N ARG A 653 14.23 9.97 21.59
CA ARG A 653 14.83 11.29 21.86
C ARG A 653 16.12 11.45 21.09
N GLU A 654 16.40 12.69 20.69
CA GLU A 654 17.74 13.10 20.28
C GLU A 654 18.65 13.20 21.52
N VAL A 655 19.87 12.68 21.41
CA VAL A 655 20.93 12.74 22.42
C VAL A 655 22.21 13.21 21.74
N ASP A 656 22.84 14.25 22.30
CA ASP A 656 24.18 14.68 21.90
C ASP A 656 25.22 13.98 22.78
N ILE A 657 26.00 13.09 22.17
CA ILE A 657 26.99 12.27 22.86
C ILE A 657 28.33 13.00 22.89
N PRO A 658 28.81 13.41 24.08
CA PRO A 658 30.08 14.13 24.17
C PRO A 658 31.27 13.26 23.77
N ASN A 659 32.27 13.87 23.12
CA ASN A 659 33.58 13.25 23.00
C ASN A 659 34.38 13.45 24.30
N PHE A 660 34.59 12.37 25.04
CA PHE A 660 35.34 12.38 26.31
C PHE A 660 36.86 12.22 26.13
N ASP A 661 37.32 11.78 24.96
CA ASP A 661 38.74 11.59 24.63
C ASP A 661 39.35 12.90 24.12
N THR A 662 39.44 13.88 25.02
CA THR A 662 40.07 15.19 24.78
C THR A 662 41.10 15.50 25.86
N ASP A 663 41.98 16.48 25.63
CA ASP A 663 42.95 16.93 26.64
C ASP A 663 42.37 17.94 27.64
N ARG A 664 41.04 18.12 27.67
CA ARG A 664 40.34 19.09 28.52
C ARG A 664 39.53 18.38 29.59
N LEU A 665 39.45 19.02 30.77
CA LEU A 665 38.56 18.58 31.85
C LEU A 665 37.18 18.30 31.26
N SER A 666 36.63 17.13 31.57
CA SER A 666 35.34 16.68 31.06
C SER A 666 34.58 15.94 32.15
N VAL A 667 33.26 15.98 32.08
CA VAL A 667 32.36 15.29 33.02
C VAL A 667 31.30 14.55 32.23
N SER A 668 30.95 13.34 32.68
CA SER A 668 29.82 12.57 32.15
C SER A 668 28.51 13.32 32.28
N ASP A 669 27.44 12.74 31.75
CA ASP A 669 26.11 13.14 32.21
C ASP A 669 25.89 12.77 33.68
N ILE A 670 24.93 13.45 34.30
CA ILE A 670 24.47 13.11 35.65
C ILE A 670 23.50 11.93 35.53
N MET A 671 23.82 10.81 36.16
CA MET A 671 22.86 9.72 36.37
C MET A 671 22.18 9.92 37.72
N LEU A 672 20.91 10.30 37.66
CA LEU A 672 20.03 10.33 38.82
C LEU A 672 19.68 8.89 39.21
N ALA A 673 19.72 8.58 40.51
CA ALA A 673 19.52 7.24 41.02
C ALA A 673 18.72 7.23 42.33
N TYR A 674 17.95 6.16 42.53
CA TYR A 674 17.24 5.88 43.79
C TYR A 674 18.14 5.28 44.85
N ARG A 675 19.25 4.65 44.43
CA ARG A 675 20.26 4.05 45.28
C ARG A 675 21.61 4.03 44.55
N ALA A 676 22.69 4.25 45.27
CA ALA A 676 24.05 3.97 44.81
C ALA A 676 24.87 3.45 46.00
N GLU A 677 25.47 2.27 45.85
CA GLU A 677 26.24 1.59 46.89
C GLU A 677 27.49 0.95 46.30
N GLU A 678 28.56 0.81 47.08
CA GLU A 678 29.77 0.08 46.66
C GLU A 678 29.49 -1.43 46.52
N THR A 679 30.06 -2.06 45.51
CA THR A 679 29.97 -3.51 45.28
C THR A 679 31.36 -4.15 45.25
N GLU A 680 31.59 -5.13 46.13
CA GLU A 680 32.91 -5.76 46.31
C GLU A 680 33.26 -6.75 45.19
N ASP A 681 32.27 -7.37 44.55
CA ASP A 681 32.44 -8.39 43.51
C ASP A 681 32.11 -7.89 42.10
N GLY A 682 31.79 -6.59 41.97
CA GLY A 682 31.44 -5.96 40.70
C GLY A 682 30.11 -6.45 40.13
N ARG A 683 29.22 -6.99 40.95
CA ARG A 683 27.89 -7.45 40.52
C ARG A 683 26.79 -6.47 40.93
N PRO A 684 25.70 -6.40 40.15
CA PRO A 684 24.54 -5.59 40.49
C PRO A 684 23.82 -6.19 41.71
N LEU A 685 23.38 -5.33 42.63
CA LEU A 685 22.61 -5.73 43.81
C LEU A 685 21.16 -6.10 43.44
N VAL A 686 20.59 -5.41 42.46
CA VAL A 686 19.27 -5.67 41.87
C VAL A 686 19.41 -5.74 40.35
N GLY A 687 18.57 -6.53 39.67
CA GLY A 687 18.68 -6.75 38.22
C GLY A 687 18.65 -5.49 37.35
N SER A 688 18.06 -4.40 37.86
CA SER A 688 18.00 -3.08 37.21
C SER A 688 19.25 -2.24 37.40
N ASP A 689 20.20 -2.66 38.26
CA ASP A 689 21.32 -1.83 38.66
C ASP A 689 22.39 -1.79 37.56
N VAL A 690 22.90 -0.58 37.34
CA VAL A 690 24.06 -0.34 36.49
C VAL A 690 25.31 -0.43 37.38
N VAL A 691 26.23 -1.32 37.02
CA VAL A 691 27.51 -1.43 37.71
C VAL A 691 28.55 -0.57 37.02
N ARG A 692 29.10 0.42 37.74
CA ARG A 692 30.11 1.32 37.17
C ARG A 692 31.07 1.84 38.24
N ASN A 693 32.38 1.81 37.94
CA ASN A 693 33.48 2.19 38.85
C ASN A 693 33.37 1.60 40.28
N GLY A 694 32.92 0.34 40.41
CA GLY A 694 32.77 -0.32 41.70
C GLY A 694 31.49 0.03 42.46
N PHE A 695 30.55 0.75 41.85
CA PHE A 695 29.24 1.05 42.43
C PHE A 695 28.14 0.27 41.72
N SER A 696 27.16 -0.23 42.48
CA SER A 696 25.86 -0.72 42.01
C SER A 696 24.86 0.42 42.14
N ILE A 697 24.35 0.90 41.01
CA ILE A 697 23.54 2.12 40.93
C ILE A 697 22.17 1.75 40.41
N THR A 698 21.11 2.02 41.19
CA THR A 698 19.71 1.84 40.78
C THR A 698 19.20 3.14 40.14
N PRO A 699 19.10 3.22 38.80
CA PRO A 699 18.85 4.47 38.12
C PRO A 699 17.40 4.96 38.30
N ALA A 700 17.18 6.26 38.14
CA ALA A 700 15.88 6.90 38.26
C ALA A 700 15.32 7.35 36.90
N PRO A 701 14.72 6.44 36.10
CA PRO A 701 14.29 6.73 34.73
C PRO A 701 13.19 7.81 34.64
N TRP A 702 12.40 7.99 35.70
CA TRP A 702 11.34 9.01 35.73
C TRP A 702 11.83 10.38 36.24
N SER A 703 13.03 10.46 36.82
CA SER A 703 13.55 11.66 37.49
C SER A 703 12.59 12.28 38.53
N VAL A 704 11.71 11.44 39.13
CA VAL A 704 10.79 11.82 40.21
C VAL A 704 11.32 11.28 41.52
N PHE A 705 11.32 12.10 42.56
CA PHE A 705 11.79 11.75 43.89
C PHE A 705 10.82 12.27 44.96
N GLY A 706 10.44 11.41 45.90
CA GLY A 706 9.76 11.86 47.11
C GLY A 706 10.68 12.75 47.94
N ARG A 707 10.14 13.83 48.51
CA ARG A 707 10.94 14.83 49.28
C ARG A 707 11.79 14.24 50.40
N THR A 708 11.37 13.15 51.02
CA THR A 708 12.09 12.47 52.10
C THR A 708 13.09 11.42 51.62
N ASN A 709 13.10 11.12 50.32
CA ASN A 709 13.97 10.11 49.75
C ASN A 709 15.32 10.74 49.36
N PRO A 710 16.45 10.07 49.65
CA PRO A 710 17.75 10.54 49.20
C PRO A 710 17.83 10.55 47.66
N ILE A 711 18.39 11.63 47.11
CA ILE A 711 18.64 11.75 45.68
C ILE A 711 20.11 11.45 45.43
N TYR A 712 20.40 10.31 44.79
CA TYR A 712 21.77 9.93 44.44
C TYR A 712 22.14 10.49 43.07
N LEU A 713 23.31 11.12 43.00
CA LEU A 713 23.86 11.73 41.81
C LEU A 713 25.17 11.04 41.44
N TYR A 714 25.14 10.10 40.50
CA TYR A 714 26.36 9.47 40.00
C TYR A 714 26.92 10.23 38.79
N PHE A 715 28.23 10.44 38.77
CA PHE A 715 28.94 11.08 37.66
C PHE A 715 30.42 10.66 37.64
N GLU A 716 31.04 10.86 36.49
CA GLU A 716 32.46 10.60 36.27
C GLU A 716 33.17 11.85 35.77
N VAL A 717 34.37 12.08 36.32
CA VAL A 717 35.25 13.19 35.96
C VAL A 717 36.43 12.62 35.17
N TYR A 718 36.77 13.27 34.06
CA TYR A 718 37.82 12.83 33.15
C TYR A 718 38.84 13.93 32.88
N ASN A 719 40.03 13.49 32.48
CA ASN A 719 41.12 14.34 32.00
C ASN A 719 41.55 15.38 33.06
N LEU A 720 41.58 14.94 34.32
CA LEU A 720 42.07 15.73 35.45
C LEU A 720 43.58 15.92 35.37
N ASP A 721 44.02 17.09 35.78
CA ASP A 721 45.40 17.51 35.66
C ASP A 721 46.18 17.20 36.94
N VAL A 722 47.22 16.37 36.84
CA VAL A 722 47.93 15.81 38.01
C VAL A 722 48.95 16.80 38.54
N SER A 723 48.95 17.02 39.86
CA SER A 723 49.92 17.88 40.56
C SER A 723 51.29 17.20 40.68
N GLY A 724 52.33 17.95 41.10
CA GLY A 724 53.70 17.44 41.19
C GLY A 724 53.90 16.29 42.20
N ASP A 725 52.92 16.02 43.06
CA ASP A 725 52.85 14.89 44.00
C ASP A 725 52.19 13.64 43.42
N GLY A 726 51.80 13.66 42.14
CA GLY A 726 51.15 12.54 41.46
C GLY A 726 49.65 12.43 41.75
N ARG A 727 49.01 13.44 42.35
CA ARG A 727 47.57 13.46 42.63
C ARG A 727 46.84 14.55 41.85
N ALA A 728 45.63 14.27 41.38
CA ALA A 728 44.71 15.28 40.88
C ALA A 728 43.87 15.83 42.03
N ASN A 729 43.73 17.15 42.10
CA ASN A 729 42.95 17.85 43.12
C ASN A 729 41.84 18.66 42.45
N TYR A 730 40.59 18.40 42.81
CA TYR A 730 39.44 19.07 42.21
C TYR A 730 38.32 19.26 43.24
N GLU A 731 37.34 20.08 42.90
CA GLU A 731 36.16 20.34 43.73
C GLU A 731 34.89 20.06 42.93
N VAL A 732 33.93 19.39 43.57
CA VAL A 732 32.60 19.15 43.01
C VAL A 732 31.60 19.96 43.80
N THR A 733 30.80 20.76 43.12
CA THR A 733 29.64 21.45 43.68
C THR A 733 28.38 20.95 43.00
N ALA A 734 27.45 20.36 43.75
CA ALA A 734 26.11 20.01 43.28
C ALA A 734 25.10 20.97 43.91
N LYS A 735 24.28 21.63 43.07
CA LYS A 735 23.29 22.61 43.49
C LYS A 735 21.94 22.28 42.89
N LEU A 736 20.91 22.14 43.73
CA LEU A 736 19.53 21.89 43.34
C LEU A 736 18.71 23.15 43.55
N GLU A 737 18.11 23.70 42.50
CA GLU A 737 17.36 24.95 42.55
C GLU A 737 15.96 24.81 41.95
N PRO A 738 14.92 25.46 42.52
CA PRO A 738 13.60 25.50 41.89
C PRO A 738 13.69 26.09 40.49
N LYS A 739 13.04 25.47 39.51
CA LYS A 739 12.97 26.01 38.15
C LYS A 739 11.98 27.19 38.14
N ASP A 740 12.47 28.41 37.93
CA ASP A 740 11.64 29.62 37.93
C ASP A 740 10.51 29.51 36.90
N ARG A 741 9.26 29.38 37.37
CA ARG A 741 8.07 29.47 36.54
C ARG A 741 7.84 30.94 36.20
N GLY A 742 8.34 31.37 35.05
CA GLY A 742 8.08 32.72 34.54
C GLY A 742 6.59 32.95 34.27
N SER A 743 5.87 33.52 35.25
CA SER A 743 4.71 34.38 34.99
C SER A 743 4.39 35.27 36.20
N GLY A 744 4.55 36.58 36.04
CA GLY A 744 3.74 37.58 36.76
C GLY A 744 4.30 38.17 38.06
N VAL A 745 4.74 39.43 37.93
CA VAL A 745 4.90 40.45 38.99
C VAL A 745 6.11 40.29 39.91
N GLY A 746 7.06 41.21 39.73
CA GLY A 746 8.36 41.21 40.38
C GLY A 746 8.33 41.24 41.90
N ARG A 747 9.30 40.52 42.49
CA ARG A 747 9.91 40.89 43.76
C ARG A 747 11.42 40.93 43.59
N LEU A 748 11.89 42.17 43.48
CA LEU A 748 13.26 42.62 43.62
C LEU A 748 13.79 42.24 45.01
N VAL A 749 14.85 41.41 45.13
CA VAL A 749 15.74 41.40 46.31
C VAL A 749 17.17 40.98 45.95
N ARG A 750 18.11 41.85 46.35
CA ARG A 750 19.57 41.65 46.49
C ARG A 750 19.89 40.66 47.62
N GLY A 751 20.94 39.86 47.47
CA GLY A 751 21.68 39.34 48.63
C GLY A 751 22.49 38.07 48.36
N VAL A 752 23.81 38.18 48.44
CA VAL A 752 24.78 37.08 48.44
C VAL A 752 25.06 36.70 49.91
N PHE A 753 25.23 35.40 50.17
CA PHE A 753 25.61 34.71 51.42
C PHE A 753 24.53 34.46 52.48
N GLY A 754 24.47 33.19 52.90
CA GLY A 754 23.83 32.73 54.13
C GLY A 754 22.54 31.96 53.87
N GLY A 755 22.50 30.69 54.27
CA GLY A 755 21.41 29.75 53.99
C GLY A 755 20.01 30.33 54.23
N GLY A 756 19.13 30.10 53.26
CA GLY A 756 17.73 30.51 53.30
C GLY A 756 16.95 30.03 52.08
N ASP A 757 15.93 29.23 52.34
CA ASP A 757 14.67 29.00 51.61
C ASP A 757 14.62 28.66 50.11
N ARG A 758 15.71 28.63 49.34
CA ARG A 758 15.64 28.20 47.91
C ARG A 758 16.88 27.43 47.47
N GLY A 759 16.85 26.11 47.62
CA GLY A 759 17.80 25.17 47.04
C GLY A 759 18.73 24.44 48.01
N VAL A 760 19.26 23.30 47.57
CA VAL A 760 20.20 22.44 48.30
C VAL A 760 21.57 22.54 47.60
N SER A 761 22.65 22.68 48.35
CA SER A 761 24.01 22.70 47.78
C SER A 761 24.97 21.85 48.61
N VAL A 762 25.78 21.06 47.94
CA VAL A 762 26.86 20.27 48.52
C VAL A 762 28.14 20.58 47.75
N SER A 763 29.21 20.94 48.44
CA SER A 763 30.55 21.04 47.86
C SER A 763 31.51 20.09 48.56
N LEU A 764 32.26 19.31 47.77
CA LEU A 764 33.23 18.32 48.26
C LEU A 764 34.59 18.51 47.55
N PRO A 765 35.65 18.92 48.27
CA PRO A 765 37.01 18.86 47.75
C PRO A 765 37.51 17.41 47.71
N THR A 766 38.09 17.00 46.58
CA THR A 766 38.57 15.63 46.34
C THR A 766 40.04 15.62 45.93
N SER A 767 40.79 14.59 46.35
CA SER A 767 42.15 14.32 45.91
C SER A 767 42.36 12.84 45.57
N ILE A 768 42.69 12.53 44.32
CA ILE A 768 42.86 11.15 43.83
C ILE A 768 44.20 10.92 43.13
N ALA A 769 44.66 9.68 43.10
CA ALA A 769 45.87 9.25 42.38
C ALA A 769 45.55 8.72 40.97
N SER A 770 44.67 9.41 40.24
CA SER A 770 44.22 9.06 38.89
C SER A 770 43.84 10.35 38.13
N THR A 771 43.81 10.28 36.80
CA THR A 771 43.30 11.35 35.92
C THR A 771 41.79 11.26 35.68
N THR A 772 41.16 10.20 36.19
CA THR A 772 39.73 9.93 36.10
C THR A 772 39.19 9.50 37.46
N ASP A 773 37.98 9.92 37.78
CA ASP A 773 37.28 9.54 39.01
C ASP A 773 35.81 9.24 38.74
N GLY A 774 35.22 8.32 39.49
CA GLY A 774 33.79 8.02 39.49
C GLY A 774 33.26 8.10 40.91
N GLN A 775 32.24 8.92 41.14
CA GLN A 775 31.70 9.15 42.48
C GLN A 775 30.19 9.34 42.45
N TYR A 776 29.55 9.22 43.62
CA TYR A 776 28.20 9.69 43.82
C TYR A 776 28.09 10.70 44.96
N LEU A 777 27.16 11.64 44.83
CA LEU A 777 26.73 12.55 45.89
C LEU A 777 25.31 12.23 46.30
N ILE A 778 24.97 12.50 47.57
CA ILE A 778 23.62 12.38 48.09
C ILE A 778 23.10 13.78 48.38
N LEU A 779 21.96 14.16 47.79
CA LEU A 779 21.24 15.37 48.15
C LEU A 779 20.04 15.03 49.02
N ASP A 780 19.90 15.77 50.12
CA ASP A 780 18.73 15.76 50.99
C ASP A 780 17.79 16.92 50.61
N ALA A 781 16.63 16.57 50.05
CA ALA A 781 15.63 17.51 49.60
C ALA A 781 14.45 17.67 50.58
N SER A 782 14.55 17.17 51.82
CA SER A 782 13.45 17.16 52.80
C SER A 782 12.84 18.54 53.06
N ASN A 783 13.65 19.58 52.95
CA ASN A 783 13.26 20.97 53.22
C ASN A 783 12.80 21.74 51.97
N GLN A 784 12.76 21.11 50.80
CA GLN A 784 12.32 21.74 49.55
C GLN A 784 10.80 21.58 49.36
N GLU A 785 10.16 22.42 48.56
CA GLU A 785 8.74 22.30 48.19
C GLU A 785 8.56 21.35 46.99
N THR A 786 7.38 20.73 46.86
CA THR A 786 6.98 19.95 45.69
C THR A 786 7.07 20.80 44.42
N GLY A 787 7.71 20.31 43.37
CA GLY A 787 7.90 21.08 42.14
C GLY A 787 9.04 20.60 41.24
N LEU A 788 9.26 21.34 40.15
CA LEU A 788 10.32 21.08 39.18
C LEU A 788 11.60 21.82 39.58
N TYR A 789 12.72 21.10 39.60
CA TYR A 789 14.03 21.61 40.00
C TYR A 789 15.06 21.41 38.89
N THR A 790 16.05 22.29 38.85
CA THR A 790 17.28 22.14 38.06
C THR A 790 18.42 21.78 38.99
N LEU A 791 18.99 20.60 38.79
CA LEU A 791 20.25 20.19 39.37
C LEU A 791 21.40 20.68 38.49
N THR A 792 22.33 21.40 39.08
CA THR A 792 23.58 21.84 38.44
C THR A 792 24.76 21.21 39.16
N LEU A 793 25.55 20.41 38.44
CA LEU A 793 26.81 19.83 38.89
C LEU A 793 27.96 20.62 38.24
N THR A 794 28.83 21.18 39.07
CA THR A 794 30.01 21.93 38.64
C THR A 794 31.25 21.25 39.18
N VAL A 795 32.20 20.96 38.30
CA VAL A 795 33.49 20.36 38.64
C VAL A 795 34.59 21.34 38.28
N THR A 796 35.45 21.67 39.25
CA THR A 796 36.57 22.61 39.08
C THR A 796 37.89 21.91 39.36
N ASP A 797 38.77 21.84 38.37
CA ASP A 797 40.16 21.38 38.54
C ASP A 797 40.97 22.48 39.24
N ARG A 798 41.55 22.16 40.39
CA ARG A 798 42.25 23.16 41.22
C ARG A 798 43.64 23.52 40.72
N LYS A 799 44.23 22.72 39.84
CA LYS A 799 45.53 22.99 39.23
C LYS A 799 45.39 23.94 38.04
N THR A 800 44.41 23.68 37.17
CA THR A 800 44.22 24.47 35.94
C THR A 800 43.23 25.61 36.09
N GLY A 801 42.31 25.53 37.07
CA GLY A 801 41.17 26.42 37.19
C GLY A 801 40.09 26.16 36.14
N GLN A 802 40.18 25.09 35.34
CA GLN A 802 39.13 24.71 34.40
C GLN A 802 37.88 24.29 35.17
N GLU A 803 36.73 24.68 34.65
CA GLU A 803 35.43 24.37 35.22
C GLU A 803 34.54 23.75 34.14
N VAL A 804 33.85 22.67 34.50
CA VAL A 804 32.85 22.01 33.65
C VAL A 804 31.56 21.89 34.42
N THR A 805 30.46 22.28 33.78
CA THR A 805 29.12 22.23 34.35
C THR A 805 28.21 21.29 33.56
N ARG A 806 27.37 20.56 34.29
CA ARG A 806 26.31 19.69 33.77
C ARG A 806 25.01 19.99 34.50
N GLN A 807 23.90 19.89 33.79
CA GLN A 807 22.58 20.15 34.35
C GLN A 807 21.63 19.00 34.08
N ARG A 808 20.69 18.80 35.01
CA ARG A 808 19.61 17.83 34.89
C ARG A 808 18.36 18.34 35.57
N GLU A 809 17.20 18.03 35.00
CA GLU A 809 15.92 18.36 35.62
C GLU A 809 15.39 17.17 36.40
N LEU A 810 14.73 17.44 37.53
CA LEU A 810 14.03 16.44 38.34
C LEU A 810 12.79 17.05 38.99
N PHE A 811 11.82 16.20 39.32
CA PHE A 811 10.61 16.60 40.03
C PHE A 811 10.64 16.05 41.45
N LEU A 812 10.28 16.90 42.42
CA LEU A 812 10.07 16.51 43.81
C LEU A 812 8.57 16.39 44.07
N GLU A 813 8.14 15.20 44.52
CA GLU A 813 6.77 14.95 44.99
C GLU A 813 6.62 15.16 46.50
#